data_AF-A0A821F9L5-F1
#
_entry.id   AF-A0A821F9L5-F1
#
_cell.length_a   1.000
_cell.length_b   1.000
_cell.length_c   1.000
_cell.angle_alpha   90.00
_cell.angle_beta   90.00
_cell.angle_gamma   90.00
#
_symmetry.space_group_name_H-M   'P 1'
#
loop_
_entity.id
_entity.type
_entity.pdbx_description
1 polymer ?
#
loop_
_entity_poly.entity_id
_entity_poly.type
_entity_poly.pdbx_seq_one_letter_code
_entity_poly.pdbx_strand_id
1 'polypeptide(L)'
;MCDYLKLSSSFDAFFLCTKYILQVSLNDDVAQTRMKQIFNEMISKQKLDLRLSEIVLILKFLQDPLPENENEKKSTEFIHSMVETSVALQDRIKSYLTKLIIKETDLTLLYDLFQYYNPILLFNIDKQTYLLKIFNQYEPRSFGFYTKWFRYFLCDKNYVETTQEWYYFEFLINKWLDKVVEDRGLFRQIMIEIDNLIDQLSRVENNKANNRRLTYFVKNIIDRNFKRSSLSDAIINVGTNVSNKIFLEEFERKFKEEHFLPNINTIKAMQSFNNPLLILAELYKGKEAVDLVQHLIEICCDAIEIGHDELLEHTLDRPSKDTLTYFMLFEKCFIKISLRQNILNRLQNLWNLWEEKGLQARQIMHWQTFTSNQEFYFDEIWNIVGIYAKKTYKVNKLFDKQYQEMLKMIKLKENIANCLNAYCVESIDKEKYLAALDSLQRKIDEGRIQGITVEPELKRLEQLAARLSQVSKSHAWIHYYIKQIHNQETSTNAASKRSAEAAETVDIDLLFDKGEERPAASEKKRRSISKVRSSTPDDHRTTITTENVRSRREINTKTTCEETLANANSLFDQFVVELDRLCTKWKELPMEQLLNIFPGAGFIESDTTILKEFLQADVIPDLRLIFTFWTNRKHLHDLAFGFEDLLERFQISTKTGYKKTFNDLIKINEKSIAGDCYDNYRHYLETIENVYSTDILSLCAALHVSKELMQFLGDLTVNDADNLLEAVNDWDETLISTKSVIDFVKLKTFFINTDVSIEELRSHQTELVFEDVAKCFDVIFKDDEFKNVIELFETCSQSVAGIKHLYLELTNKEQSKRRCIMDILSHSSLLFVKNLSTERLFDVKIKSKNLTFDDLSELRDRARLIGYSNVHNKNEDHNREIEKLESFVELVGVIEDVIKNLSALYIAGFPTVTDIIDYQVVTCSAGDYQDLHCLYKNLEEKLKSWEQLLCQMYEIYPELTYFSYEQFQTVESFLYNAKIEENHPGYHLLKYIGFEPVLLQQFTLPEKPDGENERLENLGKILTTQRSRSDDHADFEQGYTGHTASILFFVYYMVPYD
;
A
#
# COMPACT_ATOMS: atom_id res chain seq x y z
N MET A 1 77.15 -69.17 0.70
CA MET A 1 75.73 -69.35 1.06
C MET A 1 74.95 -68.04 0.97
N CYS A 2 75.40 -66.94 1.60
CA CYS A 2 74.69 -65.65 1.58
C CYS A 2 74.40 -65.07 0.17
N ASP A 3 75.25 -65.31 -0.84
CA ASP A 3 74.95 -64.86 -2.22
C ASP A 3 73.73 -65.56 -2.86
N TYR A 4 73.30 -66.73 -2.36
CA TYR A 4 72.05 -67.36 -2.80
C TYR A 4 70.82 -66.54 -2.42
N LEU A 5 70.90 -65.71 -1.37
CA LEU A 5 69.81 -64.80 -1.00
C LEU A 5 69.51 -63.79 -2.12
N LYS A 6 70.50 -63.44 -2.96
CA LYS A 6 70.31 -62.53 -4.10
C LYS A 6 69.42 -63.12 -5.21
N LEU A 7 69.17 -64.43 -5.18
CA LEU A 7 68.31 -65.13 -6.12
C LEU A 7 66.84 -65.15 -5.66
N SER A 8 66.55 -64.76 -4.42
CA SER A 8 65.18 -64.69 -3.91
C SER A 8 64.37 -63.62 -4.66
N SER A 9 63.23 -64.04 -5.21
CA SER A 9 62.30 -63.18 -5.95
C SER A 9 61.14 -62.65 -5.11
N SER A 10 60.93 -63.18 -3.89
CA SER A 10 59.90 -62.77 -2.95
C SER A 10 60.42 -62.69 -1.52
N PHE A 11 59.69 -62.01 -0.63
CA PHE A 11 60.04 -61.93 0.79
C PHE A 11 59.96 -63.28 1.49
N ASP A 12 58.95 -64.10 1.19
CA ASP A 12 58.85 -65.46 1.72
C ASP A 12 60.07 -66.32 1.39
N ALA A 13 60.48 -66.33 0.11
CA ALA A 13 61.65 -67.06 -0.32
C ALA A 13 62.92 -66.53 0.35
N PHE A 14 63.03 -65.21 0.52
CA PHE A 14 64.15 -64.57 1.21
C PHE A 14 64.20 -64.96 2.69
N PHE A 15 63.08 -64.89 3.41
CA PHE A 15 63.01 -65.23 4.83
C PHE A 15 63.26 -66.72 5.07
N LEU A 16 62.72 -67.61 4.24
CA LEU A 16 62.96 -69.04 4.33
C LEU A 16 64.44 -69.39 4.09
N CYS A 17 65.06 -68.81 3.05
CA CYS A 17 66.49 -68.99 2.79
C CYS A 17 67.35 -68.39 3.90
N THR A 18 66.97 -67.23 4.46
CA THR A 18 67.69 -66.60 5.57
C THR A 18 67.61 -67.47 6.82
N LYS A 19 66.43 -67.99 7.17
CA LYS A 19 66.23 -68.92 8.28
C LYS A 19 67.11 -70.18 8.11
N TYR A 20 67.16 -70.76 6.92
CA TYR A 20 67.99 -71.93 6.63
C TYR A 20 69.49 -71.64 6.77
N ILE A 21 69.97 -70.50 6.28
CA ILE A 21 71.39 -70.13 6.41
C ILE A 21 71.75 -69.87 7.88
N LEU A 22 70.88 -69.21 8.64
CA LEU A 22 71.09 -68.95 10.06
C LEU A 22 71.13 -70.24 10.88
N GLN A 23 70.30 -71.25 10.58
CA GLN A 23 70.36 -72.56 11.24
C GLN A 23 71.73 -73.24 11.13
N VAL A 24 72.52 -72.91 10.09
CA VAL A 24 73.89 -73.44 9.88
C VAL A 24 74.97 -72.51 10.43
N SER A 25 74.67 -71.22 10.68
CA SER A 25 75.66 -70.17 10.96
C SER A 25 75.24 -69.17 12.05
N LEU A 26 74.48 -69.65 13.03
CA LEU A 26 73.70 -68.83 13.96
C LEU A 26 74.53 -67.83 14.80
N ASN A 27 75.79 -68.14 15.08
CA ASN A 27 76.71 -67.32 15.90
C ASN A 27 77.78 -66.58 15.07
N ASP A 28 77.64 -66.51 13.75
CA ASP A 28 78.59 -65.82 12.87
C ASP A 28 78.14 -64.37 12.61
N ASP A 29 78.68 -63.43 13.39
CA ASP A 29 78.42 -61.99 13.29
C ASP A 29 78.74 -61.42 11.89
N VAL A 30 79.73 -62.00 11.19
CA VAL A 30 80.10 -61.59 9.84
C VAL A 30 79.03 -62.02 8.84
N ALA A 31 78.54 -63.27 8.96
CA ALA A 31 77.44 -63.77 8.13
C ALA A 31 76.16 -62.96 8.36
N GLN A 32 75.80 -62.70 9.63
CA GLN A 32 74.67 -61.88 10.02
C GLN A 32 74.75 -60.45 9.44
N THR A 33 75.90 -59.77 9.60
CA THR A 33 76.12 -58.43 9.04
C THR A 33 76.01 -58.45 7.51
N ARG A 34 76.55 -59.48 6.87
CA ARG A 34 76.47 -59.64 5.41
C ARG A 34 75.04 -59.88 4.93
N MET A 35 74.22 -60.62 5.68
CA MET A 35 72.79 -60.82 5.37
C MET A 35 72.01 -59.51 5.46
N LYS A 36 72.24 -58.69 6.51
CA LYS A 36 71.63 -57.34 6.63
C LYS A 36 72.00 -56.44 5.44
N GLN A 37 73.28 -56.46 5.03
CA GLN A 37 73.73 -55.71 3.85
C GLN A 37 73.05 -56.18 2.56
N ILE A 38 72.97 -57.50 2.34
CA ILE A 38 72.31 -58.07 1.14
C ILE A 38 70.83 -57.73 1.14
N PHE A 39 70.15 -57.81 2.28
CA PHE A 39 68.75 -57.41 2.42
C PHE A 39 68.55 -55.95 2.00
N ASN A 40 69.30 -55.02 2.61
CA ASN A 40 69.22 -53.60 2.27
C ASN A 40 69.57 -53.34 0.79
N GLU A 41 70.57 -54.03 0.24
CA GLU A 41 70.95 -53.93 -1.18
C GLU A 41 69.80 -54.40 -2.10
N MET A 42 69.16 -55.52 -1.77
CA MET A 42 68.04 -56.07 -2.55
C MET A 42 66.80 -55.16 -2.50
N ILE A 43 66.53 -54.54 -1.35
CA ILE A 43 65.45 -53.57 -1.19
C ILE A 43 65.72 -52.30 -1.99
N SER A 44 66.90 -51.69 -1.85
CA SER A 44 67.27 -50.45 -2.54
C SER A 44 67.36 -50.61 -4.06
N LYS A 45 67.81 -51.79 -4.55
CA LYS A 45 67.87 -52.11 -5.99
C LYS A 45 66.55 -52.63 -6.56
N GLN A 46 65.45 -52.61 -5.79
CA GLN A 46 64.13 -53.08 -6.20
C GLN A 46 64.08 -54.54 -6.68
N LYS A 47 65.00 -55.38 -6.19
CA LYS A 47 65.06 -56.81 -6.58
C LYS A 47 63.97 -57.65 -5.93
N LEU A 48 63.50 -57.25 -4.75
CA LEU A 48 62.29 -57.79 -4.13
C LEU A 48 61.11 -56.89 -4.53
N ASP A 49 60.07 -57.46 -5.12
CA ASP A 49 58.86 -56.72 -5.45
C ASP A 49 58.09 -56.39 -4.16
N LEU A 50 57.75 -55.12 -3.97
CA LEU A 50 57.07 -54.67 -2.76
C LEU A 50 55.64 -54.28 -3.12
N ARG A 51 54.71 -55.22 -2.90
CA ARG A 51 53.27 -55.02 -3.05
C ARG A 51 52.60 -54.90 -1.69
N LEU A 52 51.38 -54.39 -1.65
CA LEU A 52 50.61 -54.30 -0.41
C LEU A 52 50.47 -55.67 0.30
N SER A 53 50.26 -56.76 -0.43
CA SER A 53 50.22 -58.12 0.12
C SER A 53 51.53 -58.54 0.79
N GLU A 54 52.67 -58.17 0.20
CA GLU A 54 54.01 -58.46 0.74
C GLU A 54 54.27 -57.63 2.00
N ILE A 55 53.81 -56.38 2.06
CA ILE A 55 53.94 -55.56 3.26
C ILE A 55 53.13 -56.18 4.41
N VAL A 56 51.89 -56.59 4.15
CA VAL A 56 51.04 -57.29 5.13
C VAL A 56 51.69 -58.60 5.58
N LEU A 57 52.26 -59.37 4.66
CA LEU A 57 52.98 -60.61 4.96
C LEU A 57 54.18 -60.37 5.88
N ILE A 58 55.00 -59.35 5.61
CA ILE A 58 56.13 -58.96 6.48
C ILE A 58 55.63 -58.58 7.87
N LEU A 59 54.55 -57.80 7.98
CA LEU A 59 53.99 -57.39 9.26
C LEU A 59 53.41 -58.58 10.05
N LYS A 60 52.71 -59.50 9.38
CA LYS A 60 52.22 -60.75 9.98
C LYS A 60 53.37 -61.57 10.53
N PHE A 61 54.43 -61.75 9.74
CA PHE A 61 55.63 -62.45 10.17
C PHE A 61 56.26 -61.82 11.42
N LEU A 62 56.34 -60.48 11.50
CA LEU A 62 56.85 -59.79 12.69
C LEU A 62 55.98 -59.96 13.94
N GLN A 63 54.68 -60.22 13.77
CA GLN A 63 53.74 -60.45 14.87
C GLN A 63 53.59 -61.93 15.25
N ASP A 64 54.07 -62.85 14.41
CA ASP A 64 54.00 -64.28 14.71
C ASP A 64 54.77 -64.60 15.99
N PRO A 65 54.21 -65.48 16.86
CA PRO A 65 54.88 -65.87 18.09
C PRO A 65 56.22 -66.54 17.76
N LEU A 66 57.26 -66.20 18.53
CA LEU A 66 58.57 -66.81 18.36
C LEU A 66 58.49 -68.33 18.58
N PRO A 67 59.13 -69.14 17.73
CA PRO A 67 59.10 -70.59 17.86
C PRO A 67 59.75 -71.06 19.17
N GLU A 68 59.28 -72.19 19.71
CA GLU A 68 59.76 -72.72 21.00
C GLU A 68 61.20 -73.27 20.92
N ASN A 69 61.65 -73.69 19.74
CA ASN A 69 63.02 -74.17 19.52
C ASN A 69 64.01 -73.00 19.61
N GLU A 70 65.00 -73.07 20.50
CA GLU A 70 65.94 -71.97 20.78
C GLU A 70 66.74 -71.49 19.55
N ASN A 71 67.12 -72.40 18.66
CA ASN A 71 67.85 -72.04 17.43
C ASN A 71 66.92 -71.38 16.41
N GLU A 72 65.69 -71.88 16.29
CA GLU A 72 64.70 -71.21 15.44
C GLU A 72 64.29 -69.85 15.99
N LYS A 73 64.17 -69.74 17.32
CA LYS A 73 63.85 -68.50 18.03
C LYS A 73 64.87 -67.43 17.72
N LYS A 74 66.15 -67.72 17.95
CA LYS A 74 67.27 -66.80 17.65
C LYS A 74 67.34 -66.42 16.17
N SER A 75 67.06 -67.37 15.26
CA SER A 75 67.01 -67.08 13.82
C SER A 75 65.86 -66.12 13.47
N THR A 76 64.67 -66.35 14.03
CA THR A 76 63.50 -65.50 13.83
C THR A 76 63.70 -64.12 14.47
N GLU A 77 64.23 -64.03 15.69
CA GLU A 77 64.60 -62.77 16.36
C GLU A 77 65.59 -61.94 15.52
N PHE A 78 66.59 -62.60 14.92
CA PHE A 78 67.51 -61.93 14.02
C PHE A 78 66.82 -61.38 12.77
N ILE A 79 65.93 -62.16 12.14
CA ILE A 79 65.18 -61.72 10.97
C ILE A 79 64.26 -60.55 11.35
N HIS A 80 63.57 -60.62 12.50
CA HIS A 80 62.74 -59.53 13.03
C HIS A 80 63.59 -58.25 13.18
N SER A 81 64.72 -58.35 13.88
CA SER A 81 65.65 -57.23 14.06
C SER A 81 66.15 -56.67 12.73
N MET A 82 66.51 -57.53 11.77
CA MET A 82 66.98 -57.12 10.45
C MET A 82 65.90 -56.35 9.67
N VAL A 83 64.65 -56.81 9.72
CA VAL A 83 63.52 -56.16 9.06
C VAL A 83 63.17 -54.84 9.73
N GLU A 84 63.02 -54.83 11.06
CA GLU A 84 62.64 -53.64 11.83
C GLU A 84 63.69 -52.52 11.75
N THR A 85 64.97 -52.86 11.70
CA THR A 85 66.08 -51.88 11.61
C THR A 85 66.42 -51.46 10.17
N SER A 86 65.75 -52.00 9.15
CA SER A 86 66.01 -51.65 7.75
C SER A 86 65.38 -50.32 7.36
N VAL A 87 66.18 -49.24 7.39
CA VAL A 87 65.77 -47.91 6.89
C VAL A 87 65.37 -47.96 5.42
N ALA A 88 66.09 -48.73 4.60
CA ALA A 88 65.79 -48.91 3.18
C ALA A 88 64.39 -49.51 2.95
N LEU A 89 63.98 -50.47 3.79
CA LEU A 89 62.64 -51.05 3.73
C LEU A 89 61.57 -50.05 4.19
N GLN A 90 61.80 -49.35 5.30
CA GLN A 90 60.89 -48.32 5.82
C GLN A 90 60.63 -47.22 4.77
N ASP A 91 61.68 -46.68 4.15
CA ASP A 91 61.57 -45.64 3.11
C ASP A 91 60.83 -46.15 1.88
N ARG A 92 61.09 -47.40 1.49
CA ARG A 92 60.42 -48.02 0.34
C ARG A 92 58.95 -48.29 0.61
N ILE A 93 58.59 -48.77 1.79
CA ILE A 93 57.20 -48.95 2.25
C ILE A 93 56.49 -47.59 2.24
N LYS A 94 57.10 -46.55 2.83
CA LYS A 94 56.55 -45.19 2.84
C LYS A 94 56.33 -44.66 1.43
N SER A 95 57.34 -44.74 0.55
CA SER A 95 57.24 -44.29 -0.84
C SER A 95 56.16 -45.05 -1.61
N TYR A 96 56.08 -46.38 -1.42
CA TYR A 96 55.06 -47.22 -2.07
C TYR A 96 53.66 -46.81 -1.63
N LEU A 97 53.39 -46.81 -0.32
CA LEU A 97 52.09 -46.46 0.24
C LEU A 97 51.69 -45.02 -0.10
N THR A 98 52.65 -44.09 -0.18
CA THR A 98 52.38 -42.71 -0.59
C THR A 98 51.91 -42.61 -2.04
N LYS A 99 52.39 -43.48 -2.93
CA LYS A 99 52.03 -43.48 -4.37
C LYS A 99 50.88 -44.43 -4.72
N LEU A 100 50.46 -45.28 -3.79
CA LEU A 100 49.43 -46.28 -4.01
C LEU A 100 48.07 -45.63 -4.28
N ILE A 101 47.51 -45.87 -5.47
CA ILE A 101 46.11 -45.60 -5.77
C ILE A 101 45.32 -46.80 -5.27
N ILE A 102 44.45 -46.55 -4.30
CA ILE A 102 43.79 -47.61 -3.54
C ILE A 102 42.50 -47.99 -4.24
N LYS A 103 42.30 -49.28 -4.52
CA LYS A 103 41.05 -49.83 -5.07
C LYS A 103 40.22 -50.48 -3.97
N GLU A 104 38.96 -50.76 -4.26
CA GLU A 104 38.06 -51.47 -3.32
C GLU A 104 38.62 -52.82 -2.87
N THR A 105 39.32 -53.54 -3.77
CA THR A 105 39.98 -54.82 -3.47
C THR A 105 41.13 -54.70 -2.48
N ASP A 106 41.74 -53.51 -2.38
CA ASP A 106 42.90 -53.27 -1.53
C ASP A 106 42.51 -52.97 -0.08
N LEU A 107 41.24 -52.60 0.17
CA LEU A 107 40.76 -52.22 1.50
C LEU A 107 40.93 -53.33 2.54
N THR A 108 40.75 -54.60 2.16
CA THR A 108 40.95 -55.73 3.09
C THR A 108 42.43 -55.85 3.47
N LEU A 109 43.35 -55.71 2.52
CA LEU A 109 44.79 -55.75 2.80
C LEU A 109 45.25 -54.52 3.60
N LEU A 110 44.64 -53.36 3.39
CA LEU A 110 44.89 -52.16 4.18
C LEU A 110 44.38 -52.30 5.62
N TYR A 111 43.22 -52.91 5.79
CA TYR A 111 42.69 -53.24 7.12
C TYR A 111 43.64 -54.19 7.85
N ASP A 112 44.08 -55.27 7.19
CA ASP A 112 45.12 -56.15 7.73
C ASP A 112 46.39 -55.36 8.08
N LEU A 113 46.90 -54.52 7.17
CA LEU A 113 48.10 -53.70 7.40
C LEU A 113 48.01 -52.87 8.69
N PHE A 114 46.84 -52.28 8.97
CA PHE A 114 46.63 -51.50 10.18
C PHE A 114 46.27 -52.32 11.42
N GLN A 115 45.79 -53.55 11.25
CA GLN A 115 45.62 -54.50 12.35
C GLN A 115 46.99 -55.02 12.82
N TYR A 116 47.88 -55.35 11.88
CA TYR A 116 49.26 -55.80 12.17
C TYR A 116 50.24 -54.62 12.30
N TYR A 117 49.78 -53.44 12.73
CA TYR A 117 50.59 -52.23 12.75
C TYR A 117 51.84 -52.41 13.63
N ASN A 118 53.03 -52.29 13.04
CA ASN A 118 54.31 -52.28 13.74
C ASN A 118 54.82 -50.82 13.82
N PRO A 119 54.90 -50.22 15.03
CA PRO A 119 55.31 -48.82 15.20
C PRO A 119 56.71 -48.51 14.70
N ILE A 120 57.59 -49.51 14.57
CA ILE A 120 58.97 -49.33 14.11
C ILE A 120 58.99 -49.31 12.57
N LEU A 121 58.39 -50.31 11.92
CA LEU A 121 58.42 -50.43 10.47
C LEU A 121 57.53 -49.39 9.77
N LEU A 122 56.44 -48.98 10.42
CA LEU A 122 55.47 -48.01 9.90
C LEU A 122 55.52 -46.65 10.63
N PHE A 123 56.58 -46.36 11.39
CA PHE A 123 56.71 -45.13 12.19
C PHE A 123 56.41 -43.85 11.41
N ASN A 124 56.83 -43.81 10.15
CA ASN A 124 56.68 -42.66 9.26
C ASN A 124 55.31 -42.58 8.56
N ILE A 125 54.39 -43.49 8.87
CA ILE A 125 53.05 -43.55 8.31
C ILE A 125 52.08 -43.32 9.46
N ASP A 126 51.61 -42.08 9.56
CA ASP A 126 50.50 -41.76 10.45
C ASP A 126 49.22 -42.42 9.91
N LYS A 127 48.68 -43.39 10.67
CA LYS A 127 47.51 -44.19 10.28
C LYS A 127 46.34 -43.30 9.87
N GLN A 128 46.07 -42.21 10.59
CA GLN A 128 44.90 -41.37 10.30
C GLN A 128 45.09 -40.47 9.10
N THR A 129 46.22 -39.79 8.99
CA THR A 129 46.57 -38.99 7.80
C THR A 129 46.57 -39.88 6.56
N TYR A 130 47.05 -41.13 6.71
CA TYR A 130 46.98 -42.10 5.64
C TYR A 130 45.53 -42.46 5.30
N LEU A 131 44.70 -42.89 6.26
CA LEU A 131 43.29 -43.21 6.03
C LEU A 131 42.51 -42.05 5.39
N LEU A 132 42.78 -40.81 5.80
CA LEU A 132 42.22 -39.62 5.18
C LEU A 132 42.71 -39.44 3.75
N LYS A 133 43.99 -39.70 3.48
CA LYS A 133 44.53 -39.68 2.13
C LYS A 133 43.85 -40.72 1.23
N ILE A 134 43.63 -41.94 1.71
CA ILE A 134 42.89 -42.99 0.98
C ILE A 134 41.53 -42.45 0.52
N PHE A 135 40.89 -41.76 1.45
CA PHE A 135 39.57 -41.21 1.31
C PHE A 135 39.51 -39.98 0.39
N ASN A 136 40.55 -39.15 0.36
CA ASN A 136 40.66 -37.92 -0.46
C ASN A 136 41.23 -38.15 -1.87
N GLN A 137 41.50 -39.39 -2.29
CA GLN A 137 41.94 -39.66 -3.67
C GLN A 137 40.82 -39.31 -4.67
N TYR A 138 41.14 -38.54 -5.70
CA TYR A 138 40.22 -37.85 -6.64
C TYR A 138 39.30 -38.74 -7.50
N GLU A 139 39.33 -40.07 -7.35
CA GLU A 139 38.50 -40.96 -8.15
C GLU A 139 37.11 -41.17 -7.53
N PRO A 140 36.01 -41.09 -8.31
CA PRO A 140 34.68 -41.41 -7.81
C PRO A 140 34.65 -42.87 -7.32
N ARG A 141 34.33 -43.05 -6.04
CA ARG A 141 34.33 -44.36 -5.37
C ARG A 141 32.93 -44.98 -5.40
N SER A 142 32.86 -46.30 -5.51
CA SER A 142 31.62 -47.06 -5.47
C SER A 142 31.00 -47.04 -4.06
N PHE A 143 29.69 -47.31 -3.97
CA PHE A 143 29.03 -47.61 -2.70
C PHE A 143 29.69 -48.78 -1.94
N GLY A 144 30.15 -49.81 -2.67
CA GLY A 144 30.89 -50.93 -2.10
C GLY A 144 32.20 -50.52 -1.41
N PHE A 145 32.91 -49.55 -1.98
CA PHE A 145 34.10 -48.96 -1.37
C PHE A 145 33.78 -48.24 -0.06
N TYR A 146 32.81 -47.33 -0.04
CA TYR A 146 32.49 -46.54 1.15
C TYR A 146 31.96 -47.38 2.31
N THR A 147 31.14 -48.39 2.01
CA THR A 147 30.61 -49.31 3.03
C THR A 147 31.70 -50.22 3.60
N LYS A 148 32.59 -50.78 2.76
CA LYS A 148 33.75 -51.56 3.24
C LYS A 148 34.72 -50.70 4.04
N TRP A 149 35.01 -49.49 3.59
CA TRP A 149 35.87 -48.56 4.32
C TRP A 149 35.28 -48.22 5.69
N PHE A 150 33.97 -47.93 5.76
CA PHE A 150 33.26 -47.70 7.03
C PHE A 150 33.41 -48.91 7.96
N ARG A 151 33.11 -50.11 7.46
CA ARG A 151 33.21 -51.37 8.23
C ARG A 151 34.61 -51.59 8.81
N TYR A 152 35.64 -51.40 8.01
CA TYR A 152 37.01 -51.68 8.42
C TYR A 152 37.59 -50.63 9.36
N PHE A 153 37.33 -49.35 9.12
CA PHE A 153 38.05 -48.29 9.83
C PHE A 153 37.20 -47.52 10.85
N LEU A 154 35.87 -47.57 10.73
CA LEU A 154 34.95 -46.97 11.69
C LEU A 154 34.28 -48.01 12.58
N CYS A 155 34.22 -49.29 12.21
CA CYS A 155 33.75 -50.37 13.10
C CYS A 155 34.90 -51.24 13.66
N ASP A 156 36.12 -50.68 13.75
CA ASP A 156 37.30 -51.39 14.28
C ASP A 156 37.02 -51.93 15.70
N LYS A 157 37.19 -53.25 15.84
CA LYS A 157 36.92 -53.98 17.09
C LYS A 157 37.95 -53.70 18.19
N ASN A 158 39.13 -53.20 17.83
CA ASN A 158 40.23 -52.95 18.75
C ASN A 158 40.24 -51.50 19.30
N TYR A 159 39.15 -50.76 19.13
CA TYR A 159 39.03 -49.37 19.58
C TYR A 159 39.11 -49.25 21.11
N VAL A 160 39.96 -48.35 21.61
CA VAL A 160 40.09 -48.03 23.04
C VAL A 160 39.69 -46.58 23.25
N GLU A 161 38.69 -46.32 24.10
CA GLU A 161 38.18 -44.95 24.31
C GLU A 161 39.20 -44.05 25.03
N THR A 162 40.12 -43.48 24.24
CA THR A 162 41.00 -42.38 24.64
C THR A 162 40.51 -41.09 24.01
N THR A 163 40.81 -39.94 24.63
CA THR A 163 40.45 -38.61 24.08
C THR A 163 40.94 -38.43 22.64
N GLN A 164 42.13 -38.95 22.36
CA GLN A 164 42.77 -38.89 21.06
C GLN A 164 42.05 -39.78 20.05
N GLU A 165 41.73 -41.03 20.39
CA GLU A 165 40.97 -41.94 19.51
C GLU A 165 39.54 -41.44 19.24
N TRP A 166 38.88 -40.78 20.21
CA TRP A 166 37.60 -40.12 19.98
C TRP A 166 37.69 -39.01 18.93
N TYR A 167 38.66 -38.09 19.08
CA TYR A 167 38.87 -37.01 18.13
C TYR A 167 39.08 -37.54 16.71
N TYR A 168 39.82 -38.64 16.57
CA TYR A 168 40.04 -39.27 15.28
C TYR A 168 38.80 -39.93 14.71
N PHE A 169 37.99 -40.59 15.53
CA PHE A 169 36.71 -41.10 15.08
C PHE A 169 35.81 -39.98 14.56
N GLU A 170 35.65 -38.91 15.34
CA GLU A 170 34.87 -37.72 14.99
C GLU A 170 35.36 -37.07 13.68
N PHE A 171 36.67 -36.91 13.54
CA PHE A 171 37.27 -36.36 12.33
C PHE A 171 37.01 -37.26 11.10
N LEU A 172 37.26 -38.58 11.23
CA LEU A 172 37.11 -39.53 10.13
C LEU A 172 35.63 -39.73 9.73
N ILE A 173 34.70 -39.81 10.69
CA ILE A 173 33.28 -39.97 10.37
C ILE A 173 32.72 -38.72 9.69
N ASN A 174 33.12 -37.52 10.12
CA ASN A 174 32.68 -36.30 9.47
C ASN A 174 33.20 -36.19 8.04
N LYS A 175 34.46 -36.56 7.81
CA LYS A 175 35.01 -36.63 6.44
C LYS A 175 34.28 -37.67 5.62
N TRP A 176 34.03 -38.86 6.18
CA TRP A 176 33.23 -39.90 5.54
C TRP A 176 31.86 -39.39 5.11
N LEU A 177 31.14 -38.76 6.04
CA LEU A 177 29.83 -38.16 5.79
C LEU A 177 29.89 -37.05 4.75
N ASP A 178 30.89 -36.15 4.80
CA ASP A 178 31.07 -35.09 3.80
C ASP A 178 31.07 -35.65 2.38
N LYS A 179 31.83 -36.72 2.09
CA LYS A 179 31.88 -37.30 0.74
C LYS A 179 30.64 -38.08 0.37
N VAL A 180 30.08 -38.84 1.29
CA VAL A 180 28.81 -39.53 1.03
C VAL A 180 27.72 -38.50 0.70
N VAL A 181 27.74 -37.35 1.36
CA VAL A 181 26.81 -36.23 1.19
C VAL A 181 27.18 -35.32 0.00
N GLU A 182 28.31 -35.52 -0.68
CA GLU A 182 28.62 -34.82 -1.94
C GLU A 182 27.87 -35.46 -3.14
N ASP A 183 27.60 -36.77 -3.10
CA ASP A 183 26.90 -37.52 -4.16
C ASP A 183 25.50 -37.96 -3.72
N ARG A 184 24.44 -37.52 -4.43
CA ARG A 184 23.04 -37.79 -4.04
C ARG A 184 22.68 -39.28 -4.20
N GLY A 185 23.19 -39.92 -5.24
CA GLY A 185 22.94 -41.34 -5.50
C GLY A 185 23.60 -42.22 -4.45
N LEU A 186 24.85 -41.90 -4.10
CA LEU A 186 25.58 -42.57 -3.04
C LEU A 186 24.91 -42.40 -1.67
N PHE A 187 24.53 -41.17 -1.30
CA PHE A 187 23.85 -40.91 -0.02
C PHE A 187 22.55 -41.73 0.09
N ARG A 188 21.74 -41.78 -0.97
CA ARG A 188 20.52 -42.59 -0.99
C ARG A 188 20.82 -44.08 -0.81
N GLN A 189 21.86 -44.61 -1.47
CA GLN A 189 22.27 -46.02 -1.28
C GLN A 189 22.76 -46.28 0.15
N ILE A 190 23.46 -45.33 0.78
CA ILE A 190 23.87 -45.43 2.18
C ILE A 190 22.66 -45.38 3.12
N MET A 191 21.65 -44.54 2.84
CA MET A 191 20.41 -44.52 3.62
C MET A 191 19.64 -45.84 3.52
N ILE A 192 19.70 -46.55 2.38
CA ILE A 192 19.15 -47.90 2.22
C ILE A 192 19.88 -48.92 3.12
N GLU A 193 21.19 -48.77 3.29
CA GLU A 193 22.03 -49.69 4.07
C GLU A 193 22.25 -49.22 5.53
N ILE A 194 21.58 -48.16 5.97
CA ILE A 194 21.93 -47.48 7.22
C ILE A 194 21.71 -48.36 8.44
N ASP A 195 20.65 -49.17 8.45
CA ASP A 195 20.37 -50.12 9.52
C ASP A 195 21.51 -51.13 9.66
N ASN A 196 22.02 -51.65 8.53
CA ASN A 196 23.16 -52.58 8.52
C ASN A 196 24.45 -51.91 9.02
N LEU A 197 24.68 -50.64 8.70
CA LEU A 197 25.84 -49.88 9.20
C LEU A 197 25.73 -49.60 10.70
N ILE A 198 24.54 -49.24 11.18
CA ILE A 198 24.24 -49.07 12.62
C ILE A 198 24.46 -50.38 13.37
N ASP A 199 23.94 -51.49 12.86
CA ASP A 199 24.10 -52.82 13.44
C ASP A 199 25.57 -53.24 13.50
N GLN A 200 26.36 -52.89 12.49
CA GLN A 200 27.80 -53.19 12.49
C GLN A 200 28.56 -52.34 13.51
N LEU A 201 28.18 -51.07 13.66
CA LEU A 201 28.77 -50.19 14.65
C LEU A 201 28.37 -50.57 16.08
N SER A 202 27.15 -51.12 16.26
CA SER A 202 26.64 -51.55 17.58
C SER A 202 27.18 -52.91 18.03
N ARG A 203 27.57 -53.80 17.10
CA ARG A 203 28.13 -55.15 17.40
C ARG A 203 29.57 -55.15 17.92
N VAL A 204 30.25 -54.01 17.98
CA VAL A 204 31.56 -53.91 18.63
C VAL A 204 31.33 -54.05 20.15
N GLU A 205 31.84 -55.11 20.78
CA GLU A 205 31.41 -55.54 22.12
C GLU A 205 31.65 -54.51 23.26
N ASN A 206 30.63 -54.37 24.13
CA ASN A 206 30.66 -53.97 25.55
C ASN A 206 31.49 -52.75 26.00
N ASN A 207 31.23 -51.54 25.47
CA ASN A 207 31.69 -50.32 26.14
C ASN A 207 30.68 -49.16 26.00
N LYS A 208 30.56 -48.33 27.05
CA LYS A 208 29.85 -47.03 27.01
C LYS A 208 30.33 -46.16 25.83
N ALA A 209 31.59 -46.32 25.42
CA ALA A 209 32.20 -45.75 24.22
C ALA A 209 31.39 -45.99 22.93
N ASN A 210 30.85 -47.20 22.75
CA ASN A 210 30.20 -47.59 21.49
C ASN A 210 28.83 -46.94 21.35
N ASN A 211 28.12 -46.73 22.46
CA ASN A 211 26.90 -45.92 22.48
C ASN A 211 27.20 -44.47 22.07
N ARG A 212 28.30 -43.89 22.56
CA ARG A 212 28.70 -42.52 22.19
C ARG A 212 29.01 -42.41 20.69
N ARG A 213 29.77 -43.35 20.12
CA ARG A 213 30.09 -43.39 18.68
C ARG A 213 28.86 -43.59 17.82
N LEU A 214 27.98 -44.51 18.22
CA LEU A 214 26.71 -44.76 17.54
C LEU A 214 25.80 -43.54 17.55
N THR A 215 25.56 -42.94 18.73
CA THR A 215 24.75 -41.73 18.84
C THR A 215 25.35 -40.59 18.02
N TYR A 216 26.67 -40.41 18.02
CA TYR A 216 27.33 -39.39 17.21
C TYR A 216 27.14 -39.62 15.71
N PHE A 217 27.31 -40.87 15.25
CA PHE A 217 27.08 -41.22 13.85
C PHE A 217 25.64 -40.95 13.42
N VAL A 218 24.67 -41.47 14.18
CA VAL A 218 23.23 -41.31 13.92
C VAL A 218 22.85 -39.82 13.88
N LYS A 219 23.32 -39.02 14.85
CA LYS A 219 23.08 -37.57 14.88
C LYS A 219 23.61 -36.88 13.64
N ASN A 220 24.88 -37.13 13.29
CA ASN A 220 25.50 -36.43 12.19
C ASN A 220 24.93 -36.82 10.83
N ILE A 221 24.56 -38.09 10.61
CA ILE A 221 23.95 -38.47 9.33
C ILE A 221 22.52 -37.90 9.20
N ILE A 222 21.75 -37.84 10.29
CA ILE A 222 20.43 -37.19 10.30
C ILE A 222 20.57 -35.69 10.03
N ASP A 223 21.51 -35.01 10.69
CA ASP A 223 21.80 -33.59 10.45
C ASP A 223 22.13 -33.32 8.98
N ARG A 224 22.89 -34.21 8.33
CA ARG A 224 23.21 -34.10 6.90
C ARG A 224 22.02 -34.42 6.00
N ASN A 225 21.15 -35.35 6.39
CA ASN A 225 19.91 -35.61 5.67
C ASN A 225 19.05 -34.34 5.60
N PHE A 226 18.79 -33.69 6.74
CA PHE A 226 18.00 -32.45 6.76
C PHE A 226 18.69 -31.26 6.07
N LYS A 227 20.02 -31.12 6.18
CA LYS A 227 20.74 -30.00 5.53
C LYS A 227 20.79 -30.10 4.01
N ARG A 228 20.78 -31.32 3.46
CA ARG A 228 21.02 -31.54 2.02
C ARG A 228 19.74 -31.75 1.22
N SER A 229 18.70 -32.24 1.88
CA SER A 229 17.43 -32.63 1.26
C SER A 229 16.32 -31.66 1.65
N SER A 230 15.29 -31.54 0.80
CA SER A 230 14.03 -30.94 1.27
C SER A 230 13.46 -31.79 2.40
N LEU A 231 12.56 -31.22 3.21
CA LEU A 231 11.90 -31.96 4.27
C LEU A 231 11.20 -33.23 3.74
N SER A 232 10.57 -33.14 2.56
CA SER A 232 9.94 -34.28 1.90
C SER A 232 10.94 -35.39 1.62
N ASP A 233 12.06 -35.06 0.97
CA ASP A 233 13.10 -36.01 0.59
C ASP A 233 13.76 -36.64 1.82
N ALA A 234 14.00 -35.83 2.86
CA ALA A 234 14.56 -36.30 4.12
C ALA A 234 13.67 -37.35 4.79
N ILE A 235 12.35 -37.12 4.82
CA ILE A 235 11.35 -38.07 5.36
C ILE A 235 11.24 -39.32 4.49
N ILE A 236 11.16 -39.17 3.17
CA ILE A 236 11.09 -40.32 2.23
C ILE A 236 12.32 -41.21 2.38
N ASN A 237 13.51 -40.62 2.42
CA ASN A 237 14.77 -41.35 2.56
C ASN A 237 14.78 -42.23 3.82
N VAL A 238 14.20 -41.74 4.92
CA VAL A 238 14.15 -42.46 6.20
C VAL A 238 13.01 -43.46 6.21
N GLY A 239 11.78 -43.03 5.98
CA GLY A 239 10.58 -43.85 6.20
C GLY A 239 10.38 -44.98 5.18
N THR A 240 11.14 -45.02 4.09
CA THR A 240 11.14 -46.16 3.17
C THR A 240 12.22 -47.20 3.46
N ASN A 241 13.27 -46.82 4.19
CA ASN A 241 14.52 -47.59 4.22
C ASN A 241 15.03 -47.92 5.62
N VAL A 242 14.52 -47.25 6.66
CA VAL A 242 15.11 -47.28 8.01
C VAL A 242 14.10 -47.86 8.99
N SER A 243 14.52 -48.90 9.70
CA SER A 243 13.76 -49.58 10.75
C SER A 243 14.44 -49.50 12.11
N ASN A 244 15.70 -49.05 12.18
CA ASN A 244 16.42 -48.93 13.44
C ASN A 244 15.78 -47.91 14.40
N LYS A 245 15.39 -48.37 15.58
CA LYS A 245 14.67 -47.56 16.58
C LYS A 245 15.45 -46.34 17.06
N ILE A 246 16.76 -46.47 17.30
CA ILE A 246 17.60 -45.36 17.78
C ILE A 246 17.65 -44.25 16.72
N PHE A 247 17.74 -44.64 15.44
CA PHE A 247 17.72 -43.70 14.34
C PHE A 247 16.37 -42.96 14.24
N LEU A 248 15.26 -43.69 14.30
CA LEU A 248 13.92 -43.11 14.20
C LEU A 248 13.63 -42.15 15.37
N GLU A 249 13.96 -42.53 16.60
CA GLU A 249 13.81 -41.67 17.78
C GLU A 249 14.62 -40.37 17.65
N GLU A 250 15.86 -40.46 17.17
CA GLU A 250 16.72 -39.31 16.95
C GLU A 250 16.25 -38.44 15.77
N PHE A 251 15.72 -39.05 14.71
CA PHE A 251 15.15 -38.37 13.56
C PHE A 251 13.90 -37.57 13.97
N GLU A 252 13.02 -38.18 14.75
CA GLU A 252 11.85 -37.52 15.33
C GLU A 252 12.25 -36.35 16.21
N ARG A 253 13.22 -36.54 17.12
CA ARG A 253 13.75 -35.48 17.98
C ARG A 253 14.24 -34.29 17.14
N LYS A 254 15.02 -34.58 16.10
CA LYS A 254 15.59 -33.57 15.21
C LYS A 254 14.53 -32.86 14.37
N PHE A 255 13.57 -33.60 13.81
CA PHE A 255 12.41 -33.06 13.11
C PHE A 255 11.63 -32.08 14.01
N LYS A 256 11.40 -32.47 15.28
CA LYS A 256 10.73 -31.61 16.25
C LYS A 256 11.48 -30.30 16.45
N GLU A 257 12.80 -30.37 16.64
CA GLU A 257 13.64 -29.22 16.94
C GLU A 257 13.84 -28.26 15.76
N GLU A 258 14.07 -28.77 14.54
CA GLU A 258 14.43 -27.92 13.39
C GLU A 258 13.25 -27.53 12.50
N HIS A 259 12.18 -28.34 12.46
CA HIS A 259 11.07 -28.11 11.53
C HIS A 259 9.75 -27.85 12.23
N PHE A 260 9.43 -28.54 13.31
CA PHE A 260 8.14 -28.37 14.00
C PHE A 260 8.13 -27.17 14.95
N LEU A 261 8.98 -27.19 15.99
CA LEU A 261 8.99 -26.16 17.05
C LEU A 261 9.21 -24.73 16.53
N PRO A 262 10.13 -24.47 15.57
CA PRO A 262 10.31 -23.13 15.01
C PRO A 262 9.06 -22.62 14.27
N ASN A 263 8.23 -23.52 13.76
CA ASN A 263 7.02 -23.21 13.00
C ASN A 263 5.74 -23.41 13.80
N ILE A 264 5.78 -23.64 15.11
CA ILE A 264 4.59 -23.99 15.91
C ILE A 264 3.49 -22.92 15.83
N ASN A 265 3.87 -21.64 15.73
CA ASN A 265 2.93 -20.53 15.61
C ASN A 265 2.35 -20.40 14.19
N THR A 266 3.07 -20.88 13.18
CA THR A 266 2.69 -20.77 11.76
C THR A 266 2.11 -22.07 11.21
N ILE A 267 2.20 -23.18 11.95
CA ILE A 267 1.72 -24.50 11.52
C ILE A 267 0.20 -24.53 11.32
N LYS A 268 -0.51 -23.59 11.95
CA LYS A 268 -1.96 -23.41 11.79
C LYS A 268 -2.33 -22.74 10.47
N ALA A 269 -1.38 -22.03 9.83
CA ALA A 269 -1.60 -21.36 8.55
C ALA A 269 -1.38 -22.34 7.38
N MET A 270 -2.48 -22.88 6.83
CA MET A 270 -2.41 -23.87 5.74
C MET A 270 -2.12 -23.28 4.35
N GLN A 271 -1.81 -21.97 4.29
CA GLN A 271 -1.42 -21.30 3.05
C GLN A 271 0.09 -21.34 2.80
N SER A 272 0.90 -21.69 3.80
CA SER A 272 2.36 -21.75 3.65
C SER A 272 2.80 -23.08 3.04
N PHE A 273 3.42 -23.04 1.86
CA PHE A 273 3.99 -24.23 1.21
C PHE A 273 5.10 -24.91 2.04
N ASN A 274 5.73 -24.17 2.96
CA ASN A 274 6.76 -24.70 3.86
C ASN A 274 6.18 -25.24 5.18
N ASN A 275 4.85 -25.32 5.30
CA ASN A 275 4.20 -25.84 6.49
C ASN A 275 4.51 -27.35 6.64
N PRO A 276 5.18 -27.78 7.72
CA PRO A 276 5.54 -29.19 7.92
C PRO A 276 4.32 -30.12 7.89
N LEU A 277 3.17 -29.68 8.39
CA LEU A 277 1.96 -30.48 8.43
C LEU A 277 1.33 -30.68 7.04
N LEU A 278 1.40 -29.66 6.18
CA LEU A 278 0.95 -29.75 4.79
C LEU A 278 1.83 -30.74 4.01
N ILE A 279 3.15 -30.63 4.14
CA ILE A 279 4.12 -31.53 3.51
C ILE A 279 3.86 -32.99 3.95
N LEU A 280 3.65 -33.22 5.25
CA LEU A 280 3.35 -34.56 5.77
C LEU A 280 2.03 -35.11 5.21
N ALA A 281 0.99 -34.29 5.11
CA ALA A 281 -0.29 -34.72 4.53
C ALA A 281 -0.15 -35.07 3.03
N GLU A 282 0.64 -34.30 2.28
CA GLU A 282 0.95 -34.58 0.87
C GLU A 282 1.71 -35.90 0.70
N LEU A 283 2.73 -36.15 1.52
CA LEU A 283 3.47 -37.42 1.54
C LEU A 283 2.56 -38.61 1.85
N TYR A 284 1.67 -38.45 2.85
CA TYR A 284 0.69 -39.47 3.20
C TYR A 284 -0.25 -39.78 2.02
N LYS A 285 -0.70 -38.74 1.30
CA LYS A 285 -1.54 -38.87 0.10
C LYS A 285 -0.81 -39.57 -1.03
N GLY A 286 0.49 -39.32 -1.19
CA GLY A 286 1.39 -40.03 -2.10
C GLY A 286 1.63 -41.50 -1.74
N LYS A 287 1.20 -41.93 -0.54
CA LYS A 287 1.46 -43.25 0.06
C LYS A 287 2.95 -43.54 0.24
N GLU A 288 3.73 -42.50 0.49
CA GLU A 288 5.17 -42.59 0.72
C GLU A 288 5.43 -42.64 2.22
N ALA A 289 6.27 -43.58 2.68
CA ALA A 289 6.70 -43.65 4.08
C ALA A 289 5.55 -43.60 5.11
N VAL A 290 4.41 -44.23 4.80
CA VAL A 290 3.11 -44.03 5.47
C VAL A 290 3.19 -44.10 6.99
N ASP A 291 3.90 -45.10 7.54
CA ASP A 291 3.97 -45.30 8.98
C ASP A 291 4.75 -44.20 9.70
N LEU A 292 5.92 -43.80 9.16
CA LEU A 292 6.71 -42.69 9.71
C LEU A 292 5.95 -41.37 9.57
N VAL A 293 5.36 -41.12 8.39
CA VAL A 293 4.60 -39.89 8.12
C VAL A 293 3.42 -39.78 9.08
N GLN A 294 2.67 -40.86 9.29
CA GLN A 294 1.54 -40.90 10.22
C GLN A 294 1.99 -40.57 11.65
N HIS A 295 3.11 -41.13 12.10
CA HIS A 295 3.67 -40.85 13.42
C HIS A 295 4.15 -39.39 13.58
N LEU A 296 4.78 -38.82 12.55
CA LEU A 296 5.15 -37.40 12.55
C LEU A 296 3.93 -36.47 12.53
N ILE A 297 2.83 -36.87 11.86
CA ILE A 297 1.55 -36.15 11.91
C ILE A 297 0.99 -36.17 13.34
N GLU A 298 1.01 -37.31 14.02
CA GLU A 298 0.59 -37.43 15.42
C GLU A 298 1.39 -36.48 16.32
N ILE A 299 2.72 -36.47 16.18
CA ILE A 299 3.61 -35.54 16.89
C ILE A 299 3.21 -34.08 16.68
N CYS A 300 2.94 -33.67 15.43
CA CYS A 300 2.55 -32.30 15.14
C CYS A 300 1.18 -31.97 15.75
N CYS A 301 0.21 -32.88 15.60
CA CYS A 301 -1.16 -32.70 16.08
C CYS A 301 -1.26 -32.65 17.61
N ASP A 302 -0.42 -33.40 18.33
CA ASP A 302 -0.43 -33.43 19.81
C ASP A 302 -0.07 -32.08 20.45
N ALA A 303 0.64 -31.22 19.71
CA ALA A 303 1.03 -29.89 20.17
C ALA A 303 0.17 -28.74 19.59
N ILE A 304 -0.82 -29.06 18.75
CA ILE A 304 -1.75 -28.07 18.20
C ILE A 304 -3.00 -27.97 19.11
N GLU A 305 -3.22 -26.79 19.66
CA GLU A 305 -4.46 -26.46 20.37
C GLU A 305 -5.30 -25.49 19.53
N ILE A 306 -6.59 -25.81 19.30
CA ILE A 306 -7.52 -24.91 18.59
C ILE A 306 -8.41 -24.24 19.64
N GLY A 307 -8.41 -22.91 19.73
CA GLY A 307 -9.24 -22.15 20.68
C GLY A 307 -10.75 -22.27 20.41
N HIS A 308 -11.62 -21.76 21.29
CA HIS A 308 -13.07 -21.70 20.99
C HIS A 308 -13.37 -20.64 19.92
N ASP A 309 -12.76 -19.47 20.07
CA ASP A 309 -12.90 -18.37 19.11
C ASP A 309 -12.30 -18.74 17.76
N GLU A 310 -11.13 -19.39 17.74
CA GLU A 310 -10.50 -19.92 16.52
C GLU A 310 -11.38 -20.97 15.82
N LEU A 311 -12.04 -21.84 16.60
CA LEU A 311 -12.98 -22.81 16.03
C LEU A 311 -14.20 -22.12 15.41
N LEU A 312 -14.74 -21.08 16.06
CA LEU A 312 -15.82 -20.26 15.50
C LEU A 312 -15.37 -19.50 14.26
N GLU A 313 -14.16 -18.92 14.27
CA GLU A 313 -13.60 -18.23 13.13
C GLU A 313 -13.50 -19.18 11.93
N HIS A 314 -12.92 -20.37 12.12
CA HIS A 314 -12.73 -21.33 11.04
C HIS A 314 -14.03 -21.95 10.50
N THR A 315 -15.12 -21.94 11.29
CA THR A 315 -16.35 -22.68 10.94
C THR A 315 -17.57 -21.81 10.72
N LEU A 316 -17.57 -20.55 11.16
CA LEU A 316 -18.67 -19.60 11.00
C LEU A 316 -18.17 -18.26 10.47
N ASP A 317 -17.12 -17.66 11.04
CA ASP A 317 -16.78 -16.29 10.64
C ASP A 317 -16.06 -16.24 9.28
N ARG A 318 -15.16 -17.20 9.02
CA ARG A 318 -14.36 -17.30 7.80
C ARG A 318 -14.16 -18.75 7.36
N PRO A 319 -15.25 -19.49 7.08
CA PRO A 319 -15.13 -20.87 6.60
C PRO A 319 -14.40 -20.89 5.25
N SER A 320 -13.31 -21.64 5.20
CA SER A 320 -12.46 -21.79 4.01
C SER A 320 -11.70 -23.12 4.05
N LYS A 321 -11.37 -23.65 2.86
CA LYS A 321 -10.49 -24.80 2.70
C LYS A 321 -9.08 -24.61 3.30
N ASP A 322 -8.64 -23.35 3.42
CA ASP A 322 -7.30 -23.00 3.92
C ASP A 322 -7.24 -22.92 5.45
N THR A 323 -8.35 -23.20 6.14
CA THR A 323 -8.37 -23.22 7.60
C THR A 323 -7.84 -24.55 8.12
N LEU A 324 -7.12 -24.51 9.24
CA LEU A 324 -6.66 -25.71 9.96
C LEU A 324 -7.83 -26.66 10.28
N THR A 325 -8.98 -26.12 10.73
CA THR A 325 -10.15 -26.94 11.07
C THR A 325 -10.66 -27.72 9.86
N TYR A 326 -10.82 -27.05 8.72
CA TYR A 326 -11.25 -27.72 7.49
C TYR A 326 -10.25 -28.79 7.09
N PHE A 327 -8.96 -28.44 7.04
CA PHE A 327 -7.88 -29.37 6.70
C PHE A 327 -7.90 -30.64 7.56
N MET A 328 -8.03 -30.48 8.89
CA MET A 328 -8.11 -31.57 9.86
C MET A 328 -9.36 -32.45 9.69
N LEU A 329 -10.49 -31.88 9.27
CA LEU A 329 -11.75 -32.62 9.14
C LEU A 329 -11.77 -33.50 7.89
N PHE A 330 -11.20 -33.00 6.78
CA PHE A 330 -11.37 -33.58 5.45
C PHE A 330 -10.16 -34.38 4.94
N GLU A 331 -8.94 -34.08 5.38
CA GLU A 331 -7.77 -34.86 4.95
C GLU A 331 -7.70 -36.24 5.61
N LYS A 332 -7.37 -37.25 4.81
CA LYS A 332 -7.48 -38.67 5.21
C LYS A 332 -6.49 -39.07 6.31
N CYS A 333 -5.33 -38.43 6.37
CA CYS A 333 -4.31 -38.70 7.39
C CYS A 333 -4.79 -38.36 8.81
N PHE A 334 -5.78 -37.47 8.97
CA PHE A 334 -6.28 -37.06 10.28
C PHE A 334 -7.43 -37.93 10.81
N ILE A 335 -7.94 -38.90 10.05
CA ILE A 335 -9.14 -39.66 10.41
C ILE A 335 -9.02 -40.32 11.79
N LYS A 336 -7.83 -40.84 12.13
CA LYS A 336 -7.55 -41.54 13.39
C LYS A 336 -6.94 -40.63 14.48
N ILE A 337 -6.70 -39.35 14.18
CA ILE A 337 -6.03 -38.43 15.08
C ILE A 337 -6.99 -37.92 16.17
N SER A 338 -6.52 -37.87 17.41
CA SER A 338 -7.28 -37.42 18.59
C SER A 338 -7.80 -35.98 18.46
N LEU A 339 -7.00 -35.08 17.88
CA LEU A 339 -7.36 -33.69 17.64
C LEU A 339 -8.60 -33.53 16.76
N ARG A 340 -8.71 -34.30 15.67
CA ARG A 340 -9.90 -34.31 14.80
C ARG A 340 -11.15 -34.70 15.59
N GLN A 341 -11.02 -35.68 16.47
CA GLN A 341 -12.11 -36.14 17.32
C GLN A 341 -12.54 -35.06 18.33
N ASN A 342 -11.58 -34.30 18.88
CA ASN A 342 -11.84 -33.17 19.76
C ASN A 342 -12.60 -32.05 19.01
N ILE A 343 -12.16 -31.69 17.81
CA ILE A 343 -12.83 -30.70 16.94
C ILE A 343 -14.28 -31.10 16.71
N LEU A 344 -14.53 -32.34 16.28
CA LEU A 344 -15.89 -32.85 16.02
C LEU A 344 -16.79 -32.78 17.26
N ASN A 345 -16.28 -33.18 18.44
CA ASN A 345 -17.02 -33.10 19.70
C ASN A 345 -17.38 -31.66 20.07
N ARG A 346 -16.45 -30.71 19.87
CA ARG A 346 -16.68 -29.29 20.20
C ARG A 346 -17.65 -28.62 19.23
N LEU A 347 -17.59 -28.95 17.95
CA LEU A 347 -18.57 -28.49 16.96
C LEU A 347 -19.96 -29.07 17.24
N GLN A 348 -20.06 -30.34 17.63
CA GLN A 348 -21.33 -30.93 18.06
C GLN A 348 -21.91 -30.22 19.28
N ASN A 349 -21.09 -29.88 20.27
CA ASN A 349 -21.53 -29.11 21.44
C ASN A 349 -21.99 -27.69 21.06
N LEU A 350 -21.29 -27.04 20.12
CA LEU A 350 -21.69 -25.74 19.59
C LEU A 350 -23.06 -25.81 18.89
N TRP A 351 -23.30 -26.86 18.10
CA TRP A 351 -24.61 -27.08 17.48
C TRP A 351 -25.72 -27.25 18.52
N ASN A 352 -25.52 -28.12 19.52
CA ASN A 352 -26.51 -28.34 20.58
C ASN A 352 -26.84 -27.02 21.30
N LEU A 353 -25.82 -26.16 21.53
CA LEU A 353 -26.02 -24.84 22.12
C LEU A 353 -26.88 -23.91 21.23
N TRP A 354 -26.68 -23.94 19.91
CA TRP A 354 -27.49 -23.18 18.96
C TRP A 354 -28.93 -23.68 18.89
N GLU A 355 -29.15 -24.99 18.97
CA GLU A 355 -30.48 -25.61 18.95
C GLU A 355 -31.27 -25.35 20.25
N GLU A 356 -30.60 -25.40 21.41
CA GLU A 356 -31.24 -25.19 22.71
C GLU A 356 -31.46 -23.72 23.06
N LYS A 357 -30.44 -22.87 22.86
CA LYS A 357 -30.41 -21.49 23.35
C LYS A 357 -30.56 -20.44 22.25
N GLY A 358 -30.48 -20.84 20.99
CA GLY A 358 -30.48 -19.93 19.85
C GLY A 358 -29.11 -19.37 19.48
N LEU A 359 -29.08 -18.57 18.43
CA LEU A 359 -27.94 -17.87 17.84
C LEU A 359 -27.88 -16.43 18.38
N GLN A 360 -26.69 -15.85 18.40
CA GLN A 360 -26.51 -14.42 18.67
C GLN A 360 -26.81 -13.60 17.41
N ALA A 361 -27.23 -12.34 17.56
CA ALA A 361 -27.51 -11.45 16.42
C ALA A 361 -26.32 -11.34 15.46
N ARG A 362 -25.09 -11.21 15.97
CA ARG A 362 -23.86 -11.19 15.14
C ARG A 362 -23.73 -12.42 14.25
N GLN A 363 -24.06 -13.61 14.76
CA GLN A 363 -23.93 -14.88 14.04
C GLN A 363 -24.96 -14.97 12.92
N ILE A 364 -26.19 -14.51 13.20
CA ILE A 364 -27.29 -14.49 12.23
C ILE A 364 -26.99 -13.48 11.12
N MET A 365 -26.56 -12.26 11.46
CA MET A 365 -26.24 -11.23 10.48
C MET A 365 -25.06 -11.64 9.62
N HIS A 366 -24.02 -12.24 10.23
CA HIS A 366 -22.86 -12.73 9.51
C HIS A 366 -23.24 -13.80 8.47
N TRP A 367 -24.10 -14.75 8.84
CA TRP A 367 -24.65 -15.74 7.91
C TRP A 367 -25.34 -15.11 6.69
N GLN A 368 -26.11 -14.02 6.88
CA GLN A 368 -26.77 -13.31 5.76
C GLN A 368 -25.77 -12.63 4.80
N THR A 369 -24.51 -12.46 5.21
CA THR A 369 -23.44 -11.87 4.39
C THR A 369 -22.50 -12.90 3.77
N PHE A 370 -22.77 -14.20 3.93
CA PHE A 370 -21.94 -15.24 3.35
C PHE A 370 -21.88 -15.14 1.82
N THR A 371 -20.66 -15.30 1.30
CA THR A 371 -20.46 -15.60 -0.11
C THR A 371 -20.83 -17.06 -0.40
N SER A 372 -21.12 -17.39 -1.65
CA SER A 372 -21.42 -18.77 -2.07
C SER A 372 -20.31 -19.77 -1.70
N ASN A 373 -19.05 -19.33 -1.69
CA ASN A 373 -17.92 -20.17 -1.26
C ASN A 373 -17.93 -20.43 0.26
N GLN A 374 -18.24 -19.41 1.07
CA GLN A 374 -18.32 -19.56 2.52
C GLN A 374 -19.49 -20.46 2.90
N GLU A 375 -20.65 -20.31 2.25
CA GLU A 375 -21.82 -21.18 2.44
C GLU A 375 -21.47 -22.64 2.10
N PHE A 376 -20.79 -22.88 0.98
CA PHE A 376 -20.32 -24.21 0.60
C PHE A 376 -19.43 -24.85 1.68
N TYR A 377 -18.38 -24.16 2.13
CA TYR A 377 -17.46 -24.73 3.14
C TYR A 377 -18.11 -24.88 4.51
N PHE A 378 -18.98 -23.95 4.88
CA PHE A 378 -19.79 -24.08 6.09
C PHE A 378 -20.63 -25.35 6.03
N ASP A 379 -21.38 -25.55 4.94
CA ASP A 379 -22.23 -26.72 4.77
C ASP A 379 -21.43 -28.03 4.78
N GLU A 380 -20.26 -28.08 4.12
CA GLU A 380 -19.39 -29.25 4.18
C GLU A 380 -18.97 -29.57 5.62
N ILE A 381 -18.48 -28.57 6.37
CA ILE A 381 -18.07 -28.73 7.78
C ILE A 381 -19.24 -29.26 8.62
N TRP A 382 -20.43 -28.68 8.50
CA TRP A 382 -21.56 -29.09 9.32
C TRP A 382 -22.18 -30.41 8.86
N ASN A 383 -22.06 -30.77 7.59
CA ASN A 383 -22.41 -32.10 7.09
C ASN A 383 -21.52 -33.18 7.72
N ILE A 384 -20.20 -32.96 7.81
CA ILE A 384 -19.31 -33.95 8.43
C ILE A 384 -19.55 -34.08 9.94
N VAL A 385 -19.84 -32.98 10.64
CA VAL A 385 -20.25 -33.03 12.06
C VAL A 385 -21.58 -33.78 12.20
N GLY A 386 -22.53 -33.58 11.28
CA GLY A 386 -23.79 -34.31 11.24
C GLY A 386 -23.61 -35.82 11.05
N ILE A 387 -22.76 -36.22 10.10
CA ILE A 387 -22.39 -37.63 9.89
C ILE A 387 -21.78 -38.22 11.16
N TYR A 388 -20.84 -37.50 11.79
CA TYR A 388 -20.21 -37.91 13.05
C TYR A 388 -21.24 -38.10 14.18
N ALA A 389 -22.14 -37.12 14.35
CA ALA A 389 -23.19 -37.13 15.37
C ALA A 389 -24.39 -38.05 15.03
N LYS A 390 -24.40 -38.66 13.83
CA LYS A 390 -25.54 -39.42 13.27
C LYS A 390 -26.84 -38.61 13.24
N LYS A 391 -26.74 -37.31 12.92
CA LYS A 391 -27.86 -36.37 12.81
C LYS A 391 -27.77 -35.59 11.50
N THR A 392 -28.91 -35.22 10.93
CA THR A 392 -28.96 -34.28 9.80
C THR A 392 -29.22 -32.88 10.34
N TYR A 393 -28.22 -32.02 10.27
CA TYR A 393 -28.34 -30.63 10.68
C TYR A 393 -28.98 -29.81 9.56
N LYS A 394 -30.08 -29.12 9.87
CA LYS A 394 -30.77 -28.21 8.95
C LYS A 394 -30.36 -26.78 9.27
N VAL A 395 -29.11 -26.42 8.93
CA VAL A 395 -28.50 -25.12 9.20
C VAL A 395 -29.40 -23.98 8.75
N ASN A 396 -29.72 -23.93 7.44
CA ASN A 396 -30.47 -22.81 6.84
C ASN A 396 -31.81 -22.62 7.56
N LYS A 397 -32.51 -23.71 7.88
CA LYS A 397 -33.78 -23.65 8.61
C LYS A 397 -33.63 -23.04 10.01
N LEU A 398 -32.53 -23.30 10.73
CA LEU A 398 -32.28 -22.73 12.05
C LEU A 398 -31.96 -21.24 11.96
N PHE A 399 -31.04 -20.87 11.06
CA PHE A 399 -30.62 -19.47 10.86
C PHE A 399 -31.78 -18.61 10.34
N ASP A 400 -32.53 -19.08 9.33
CA ASP A 400 -33.68 -18.36 8.78
C ASP A 400 -34.78 -18.15 9.81
N LYS A 401 -35.10 -19.20 10.60
CA LYS A 401 -36.11 -19.09 11.66
C LYS A 401 -35.73 -17.99 12.66
N GLN A 402 -34.48 -17.98 13.13
CA GLN A 402 -34.03 -16.99 14.11
C GLN A 402 -33.86 -15.60 13.52
N TYR A 403 -33.48 -15.49 12.24
CA TYR A 403 -33.48 -14.22 11.53
C TYR A 403 -34.89 -13.61 11.47
N GLN A 404 -35.92 -14.41 11.16
CA GLN A 404 -37.31 -13.95 11.17
C GLN A 404 -37.79 -13.54 12.57
N GLU A 405 -37.39 -14.24 13.63
CA GLU A 405 -37.70 -13.86 15.02
C GLU A 405 -37.01 -12.54 15.41
N MET A 406 -35.75 -12.35 15.02
CA MET A 406 -35.01 -11.10 15.22
C MET A 406 -35.66 -9.93 14.48
N LEU A 407 -36.02 -10.09 13.20
CA LEU A 407 -36.70 -9.05 12.42
C LEU A 407 -38.05 -8.65 13.02
N LYS A 408 -38.82 -9.59 13.57
CA LYS A 408 -40.07 -9.27 14.28
C LYS A 408 -39.83 -8.37 15.48
N MET A 409 -38.78 -8.63 16.27
CA MET A 409 -38.43 -7.82 17.43
C MET A 409 -37.91 -6.43 17.05
N ILE A 410 -37.08 -6.33 16.01
CA ILE A 410 -36.62 -5.04 15.47
C ILE A 410 -37.81 -4.22 14.96
N LYS A 411 -38.70 -4.83 14.16
CA LYS A 411 -39.90 -4.15 13.65
C LYS A 411 -40.82 -3.67 14.77
N LEU A 412 -41.01 -4.48 15.81
CA LEU A 412 -41.76 -4.08 17.00
C LEU A 412 -41.12 -2.85 17.65
N LYS A 413 -39.80 -2.87 17.87
CA LYS A 413 -39.05 -1.76 18.45
C LYS A 413 -39.23 -0.48 17.63
N GLU A 414 -39.02 -0.56 16.32
CA GLU A 414 -39.13 0.59 15.42
C GLU A 414 -40.54 1.19 15.41
N ASN A 415 -41.57 0.34 15.35
CA ASN A 415 -42.96 0.79 15.39
C ASN A 415 -43.27 1.57 16.67
N ILE A 416 -42.90 1.01 17.83
CA ILE A 416 -43.15 1.65 19.12
C ILE A 416 -42.33 2.93 19.24
N ALA A 417 -41.04 2.92 18.89
CA ALA A 417 -40.17 4.08 18.95
C ALA A 417 -40.70 5.25 18.10
N ASN A 418 -41.11 4.97 16.86
CA ASN A 418 -41.70 5.98 15.97
C ASN A 418 -42.95 6.62 16.59
N CYS A 419 -43.84 5.81 17.17
CA CYS A 419 -45.04 6.29 17.84
C CYS A 419 -44.76 7.09 19.13
N LEU A 420 -43.80 6.65 19.95
CA LEU A 420 -43.41 7.38 21.16
C LEU A 420 -42.83 8.76 20.83
N ASN A 421 -42.05 8.84 19.75
CA ASN A 421 -41.46 10.10 19.30
C ASN A 421 -42.49 11.03 18.65
N ALA A 422 -43.43 10.50 17.86
CA ALA A 422 -44.42 11.30 17.14
C ALA A 422 -45.56 11.80 18.04
N TYR A 423 -46.05 10.98 18.97
CA TYR A 423 -47.31 11.27 19.68
C TYR A 423 -47.14 11.45 21.20
N CYS A 424 -46.17 10.78 21.83
CA CYS A 424 -46.10 10.69 23.29
C CYS A 424 -45.14 11.72 23.92
N VAL A 425 -44.90 12.87 23.26
CA VAL A 425 -43.88 13.86 23.67
C VAL A 425 -44.08 14.34 25.12
N GLU A 426 -45.33 14.48 25.57
CA GLU A 426 -45.68 14.96 26.91
C GLU A 426 -46.14 13.86 27.88
N SER A 427 -46.11 12.59 27.47
CA SER A 427 -46.59 11.47 28.29
C SER A 427 -45.67 11.17 29.48
N ILE A 428 -46.25 10.82 30.63
CA ILE A 428 -45.50 10.61 31.89
C ILE A 428 -44.54 9.41 31.88
N ASP A 429 -44.85 8.40 31.08
CA ASP A 429 -44.21 7.09 31.07
C ASP A 429 -43.40 6.85 29.79
N LYS A 430 -43.23 7.87 28.93
CA LYS A 430 -42.40 7.79 27.70
C LYS A 430 -41.00 7.26 28.00
N GLU A 431 -40.31 7.83 28.99
CA GLU A 431 -38.95 7.42 29.36
C GLU A 431 -38.87 5.96 29.83
N LYS A 432 -39.94 5.47 30.48
CA LYS A 432 -40.04 4.06 30.90
C LYS A 432 -40.07 3.13 29.68
N TYR A 433 -40.83 3.49 28.65
CA TYR A 433 -40.89 2.71 27.41
C TYR A 433 -39.60 2.82 26.59
N LEU A 434 -38.95 3.99 26.53
CA LEU A 434 -37.65 4.13 25.89
C LEU A 434 -36.60 3.24 26.57
N ALA A 435 -36.54 3.22 27.90
CA ALA A 435 -35.67 2.34 28.65
C ALA A 435 -35.96 0.84 28.38
N ALA A 436 -37.23 0.46 28.24
CA ALA A 436 -37.62 -0.90 27.86
C ALA A 436 -37.20 -1.27 26.42
N LEU A 437 -37.27 -0.32 25.47
CA LEU A 437 -36.78 -0.50 24.10
C LEU A 437 -35.25 -0.62 24.05
N ASP A 438 -34.52 0.15 24.86
CA ASP A 438 -33.07 0.05 24.99
C ASP A 438 -32.63 -1.25 25.68
N SER A 439 -33.40 -1.72 26.67
CA SER A 439 -33.27 -3.05 27.27
C SER A 439 -33.46 -4.15 26.21
N LEU A 440 -34.50 -4.05 25.38
CA LEU A 440 -34.76 -4.99 24.29
C LEU A 440 -33.62 -4.98 23.25
N GLN A 441 -33.10 -3.80 22.88
CA GLN A 441 -31.98 -3.67 21.95
C GLN A 441 -30.71 -4.34 22.49
N ARG A 442 -30.33 -4.06 23.74
CA ARG A 442 -29.18 -4.72 24.38
C ARG A 442 -29.35 -6.24 24.44
N LYS A 443 -30.56 -6.72 24.75
CA LYS A 443 -30.86 -8.17 24.73
C LYS A 443 -30.73 -8.77 23.32
N ILE A 444 -31.06 -8.03 22.26
CA ILE A 444 -30.87 -8.47 20.87
C ILE A 444 -29.38 -8.51 20.53
N ASP A 445 -28.63 -7.48 20.87
CA ASP A 445 -27.21 -7.35 20.50
C ASP A 445 -26.31 -8.35 21.24
N GLU A 446 -26.53 -8.51 22.55
CA GLU A 446 -25.67 -9.32 23.43
C GLU A 446 -26.21 -10.74 23.65
N GLY A 447 -27.53 -10.92 23.53
CA GLY A 447 -28.22 -12.16 23.86
C GLY A 447 -28.32 -13.15 22.69
N ARG A 448 -29.01 -14.26 22.97
CA ARG A 448 -29.39 -15.25 21.95
C ARG A 448 -30.87 -15.11 21.65
N ILE A 449 -31.22 -14.99 20.36
CA ILE A 449 -32.55 -14.54 19.89
C ILE A 449 -33.70 -15.36 20.48
N GLN A 450 -33.57 -16.70 20.49
CA GLN A 450 -34.60 -17.60 21.02
C GLN A 450 -34.88 -17.42 22.52
N GLY A 451 -33.92 -16.89 23.29
CA GLY A 451 -34.06 -16.63 24.72
C GLY A 451 -34.62 -15.25 25.06
N ILE A 452 -34.83 -14.37 24.07
CA ILE A 452 -35.29 -13.01 24.30
C ILE A 452 -36.81 -13.01 24.51
N THR A 453 -37.24 -12.57 25.69
CA THR A 453 -38.64 -12.32 25.98
C THR A 453 -38.93 -10.83 25.90
N VAL A 454 -39.87 -10.45 25.03
CA VAL A 454 -40.36 -9.07 24.94
C VAL A 454 -41.10 -8.72 26.23
N GLU A 455 -40.72 -7.62 26.84
CA GLU A 455 -41.30 -7.15 28.10
C GLU A 455 -42.82 -6.91 27.94
N PRO A 456 -43.66 -7.29 28.92
CA PRO A 456 -45.12 -7.20 28.81
C PRO A 456 -45.62 -5.77 28.51
N GLU A 457 -44.86 -4.77 28.94
CA GLU A 457 -45.19 -3.36 28.75
C GLU A 457 -45.13 -2.97 27.27
N LEU A 458 -44.11 -3.40 26.54
CA LEU A 458 -43.98 -3.16 25.09
C LEU A 458 -45.10 -3.87 24.30
N LYS A 459 -45.51 -5.07 24.73
CA LYS A 459 -46.61 -5.80 24.09
C LYS A 459 -47.96 -5.07 24.16
N ARG A 460 -48.20 -4.25 25.19
CA ARG A 460 -49.44 -3.46 25.29
C ARG A 460 -49.53 -2.38 24.20
N LEU A 461 -48.38 -1.80 23.83
CA LEU A 461 -48.32 -0.77 22.78
C LEU A 461 -48.27 -1.35 21.37
N GLU A 462 -47.97 -2.64 21.20
CA GLU A 462 -47.77 -3.29 19.89
C GLU A 462 -48.93 -3.05 18.90
N GLN A 463 -50.17 -3.31 19.34
CA GLN A 463 -51.35 -3.18 18.47
C GLN A 463 -51.65 -1.71 18.13
N LEU A 464 -51.49 -0.80 19.09
CA LEU A 464 -51.72 0.63 18.89
C LEU A 464 -50.65 1.26 17.99
N ALA A 465 -49.40 0.83 18.15
CA ALA A 465 -48.25 1.34 17.40
C ALA A 465 -48.21 0.80 15.97
N ALA A 466 -48.62 -0.44 15.72
CA ALA A 466 -48.55 -1.05 14.38
C ALA A 466 -49.33 -0.28 13.31
N ARG A 467 -50.46 0.35 13.69
CA ARG A 467 -51.29 1.18 12.80
C ARG A 467 -50.75 2.60 12.69
N LEU A 468 -50.47 3.24 13.83
CA LEU A 468 -50.02 4.64 13.86
C LEU A 468 -48.59 4.85 13.34
N SER A 469 -47.73 3.84 13.41
CA SER A 469 -46.35 3.95 12.92
C SER A 469 -46.31 4.14 11.41
N GLN A 470 -47.23 3.52 10.68
CA GLN A 470 -47.33 3.61 9.22
C GLN A 470 -47.62 5.04 8.76
N VAL A 471 -48.45 5.77 9.52
CA VAL A 471 -48.87 7.14 9.20
C VAL A 471 -48.10 8.21 9.96
N SER A 472 -47.25 7.85 10.91
CA SER A 472 -46.45 8.80 11.73
C SER A 472 -45.52 9.73 10.93
N LYS A 473 -45.23 9.37 9.68
CA LYS A 473 -44.44 10.19 8.75
C LYS A 473 -45.28 11.00 7.77
N SER A 474 -46.61 10.85 7.77
CA SER A 474 -47.50 11.66 6.93
C SER A 474 -47.60 13.07 7.50
N HIS A 475 -47.30 14.06 6.67
CA HIS A 475 -47.36 15.46 7.05
C HIS A 475 -48.80 15.92 7.23
N ALA A 476 -49.69 15.50 6.32
CA ALA A 476 -51.13 15.72 6.43
C ALA A 476 -51.70 15.20 7.75
N TRP A 477 -51.38 13.95 8.11
CA TRP A 477 -51.85 13.37 9.38
C TRP A 477 -51.29 14.08 10.61
N ILE A 478 -49.97 14.31 10.68
CA ILE A 478 -49.35 14.94 11.85
C ILE A 478 -49.89 16.35 12.05
N HIS A 479 -50.07 17.12 10.98
CA HIS A 479 -50.66 18.45 11.08
C HIS A 479 -52.12 18.39 11.56
N TYR A 480 -52.92 17.46 11.04
CA TYR A 480 -54.28 17.23 11.51
C TYR A 480 -54.33 16.89 13.00
N TYR A 481 -53.48 15.94 13.43
CA TYR A 481 -53.36 15.52 14.82
C TYR A 481 -53.02 16.70 15.75
N ILE A 482 -51.97 17.49 15.44
CA ILE A 482 -51.58 18.66 16.25
C ILE A 482 -52.70 19.68 16.34
N LYS A 483 -53.38 19.97 15.21
CA LYS A 483 -54.51 20.91 15.17
C LYS A 483 -55.66 20.46 16.06
N GLN A 484 -56.00 19.17 16.06
CA GLN A 484 -57.08 18.64 16.90
C GLN A 484 -56.71 18.63 18.39
N ILE A 485 -55.47 18.26 18.74
CA ILE A 485 -54.99 18.33 20.12
C ILE A 485 -55.08 19.77 20.65
N HIS A 486 -54.62 20.77 19.88
CA HIS A 486 -54.70 22.17 20.28
C HIS A 486 -56.15 22.68 20.44
N ASN A 487 -57.07 22.21 19.59
CA ASN A 487 -58.50 22.52 19.69
C ASN A 487 -59.14 21.88 20.94
N GLN A 488 -58.72 20.67 21.33
CA GLN A 488 -59.17 20.01 22.55
C GLN A 488 -58.67 20.73 23.82
N GLU A 489 -57.43 21.20 23.81
CA GLU A 489 -56.84 21.98 24.91
C GLU A 489 -57.48 23.36 25.08
N THR A 490 -57.79 24.05 23.98
CA THR A 490 -58.46 25.36 24.03
C THR A 490 -59.92 25.23 24.47
N SER A 491 -60.61 24.14 24.08
CA SER A 491 -61.99 23.85 24.51
C SER A 491 -62.10 23.47 25.99
N THR A 492 -61.15 22.69 26.51
CA THR A 492 -61.09 22.31 27.94
C THR A 492 -60.69 23.48 28.84
N ASN A 493 -59.76 24.33 28.39
CA ASN A 493 -59.41 25.57 29.10
C ASN A 493 -60.57 26.58 29.13
N ALA A 494 -61.36 26.68 28.07
CA ALA A 494 -62.57 27.52 28.05
C ALA A 494 -63.68 26.99 28.98
N ALA A 495 -63.82 25.67 29.13
CA ALA A 495 -64.77 25.04 30.05
C ALA A 495 -64.36 25.20 31.52
N SER A 496 -63.08 25.03 31.86
CA SER A 496 -62.55 25.29 33.21
C SER A 496 -62.69 26.76 33.62
N LYS A 497 -62.53 27.70 32.68
CA LYS A 497 -62.70 29.13 32.95
C LYS A 497 -64.16 29.51 33.25
N ARG A 498 -65.12 28.89 32.56
CA ARG A 498 -66.56 29.07 32.83
C ARG A 498 -67.04 28.41 34.13
N SER A 499 -66.37 27.33 34.57
CA SER A 499 -66.66 26.70 35.87
C SER A 499 -66.10 27.51 37.05
N ALA A 500 -64.95 28.18 36.87
CA ALA A 500 -64.39 29.09 37.86
C ALA A 500 -65.21 30.39 38.01
N GLU A 501 -65.74 30.94 36.91
CA GLU A 501 -66.63 32.13 36.94
C GLU A 501 -68.03 31.84 37.50
N ALA A 502 -68.47 30.57 37.57
CA ALA A 502 -69.75 30.17 38.16
C ALA A 502 -69.67 29.91 39.68
N ALA A 503 -68.48 29.87 40.28
CA ALA A 503 -68.28 29.64 41.71
C ALA A 503 -68.14 30.95 42.54
N GLU A 504 -68.13 32.12 41.89
CA GLU A 504 -67.86 33.42 42.52
C GLU A 504 -69.10 34.34 42.64
N THR A 505 -70.31 33.76 42.68
CA THR A 505 -71.55 34.50 42.91
C THR A 505 -72.39 33.93 44.05
N VAL A 506 -71.84 33.91 45.27
CA VAL A 506 -72.63 33.88 46.52
C VAL A 506 -71.95 34.75 47.58
N ASP A 507 -72.54 35.95 47.74
CA ASP A 507 -72.82 36.68 48.99
C ASP A 507 -71.81 37.66 49.63
N ILE A 508 -72.43 38.77 50.07
CA ILE A 508 -72.05 39.78 51.08
C ILE A 508 -71.21 41.01 50.65
N ASP A 509 -71.96 42.06 50.26
CA ASP A 509 -72.19 43.31 51.00
C ASP A 509 -71.05 44.10 51.71
N LEU A 510 -71.17 45.43 51.59
CA LEU A 510 -70.73 46.53 52.48
C LEU A 510 -69.42 47.30 52.18
N LEU A 511 -69.65 48.44 51.50
CA LEU A 511 -69.49 49.82 52.00
C LEU A 511 -68.12 50.55 52.05
N PHE A 512 -68.25 51.82 51.62
CA PHE A 512 -67.42 53.03 51.74
C PHE A 512 -66.20 53.14 50.82
N ASP A 513 -66.22 53.95 49.74
CA ASP A 513 -66.51 55.39 49.54
C ASP A 513 -65.26 56.29 49.66
N LYS A 514 -65.19 57.23 48.70
CA LYS A 514 -64.31 58.40 48.50
C LYS A 514 -62.85 58.12 48.11
N GLY A 515 -62.31 58.73 47.07
CA GLY A 515 -62.82 59.77 46.16
C GLY A 515 -61.67 60.27 45.28
N GLU A 516 -62.04 60.80 44.10
CA GLU A 516 -61.46 61.96 43.37
C GLU A 516 -59.91 62.13 43.36
N GLU A 517 -59.22 62.34 42.25
CA GLU A 517 -59.57 63.05 41.02
C GLU A 517 -58.48 62.77 39.95
N ARG A 518 -58.92 62.85 38.69
CA ARG A 518 -58.17 62.89 37.42
C ARG A 518 -57.34 64.20 37.28
N PRO A 519 -56.64 64.49 36.14
CA PRO A 519 -55.93 63.65 35.16
C PRO A 519 -54.62 64.29 34.61
N ALA A 520 -54.02 63.56 33.64
CA ALA A 520 -53.53 64.06 32.34
C ALA A 520 -52.05 64.44 32.13
N ALA A 521 -51.55 63.89 31.01
CA ALA A 521 -50.58 64.45 30.06
C ALA A 521 -49.14 64.58 30.58
N SER A 522 -48.05 64.45 29.83
CA SER A 522 -47.72 64.49 28.40
C SER A 522 -46.23 64.04 28.35
N GLU A 523 -45.83 63.16 27.45
CA GLU A 523 -45.26 63.48 26.13
C GLU A 523 -43.73 63.71 26.11
N LYS A 524 -43.06 62.81 25.37
CA LYS A 524 -41.88 62.97 24.49
C LYS A 524 -40.73 63.93 24.88
N LYS A 525 -39.49 63.41 24.75
CA LYS A 525 -38.52 63.60 23.63
C LYS A 525 -37.10 63.43 24.20
N ARG A 526 -36.37 62.39 23.76
CA ARG A 526 -35.26 62.46 22.77
C ARG A 526 -34.14 63.47 23.07
N ARG A 527 -32.94 62.97 23.35
CA ARG A 527 -31.75 62.89 22.46
C ARG A 527 -30.56 62.43 23.32
N SER A 528 -29.90 61.29 23.10
CA SER A 528 -29.09 60.80 21.97
C SER A 528 -27.66 61.36 21.94
N ILE A 529 -26.71 60.43 21.73
CA ILE A 529 -25.33 60.54 21.19
C ILE A 529 -24.24 60.66 22.29
N SER A 530 -23.14 59.89 22.34
CA SER A 530 -22.33 59.10 21.37
C SER A 530 -21.58 57.97 22.12
N LYS A 531 -21.45 56.72 21.64
CA LYS A 531 -20.78 56.11 20.45
C LYS A 531 -19.32 55.68 20.72
N VAL A 532 -19.01 54.43 20.32
CA VAL A 532 -17.73 53.73 19.94
C VAL A 532 -17.75 52.32 20.59
N ARG A 533 -17.72 51.14 19.96
CA ARG A 533 -17.54 50.54 18.60
C ARG A 533 -18.13 49.09 18.68
N SER A 534 -19.07 48.60 17.86
CA SER A 534 -18.95 47.96 16.51
C SER A 534 -18.01 46.74 16.48
N SER A 535 -18.31 45.58 15.87
CA SER A 535 -19.25 45.22 14.79
C SER A 535 -19.24 43.69 14.56
N THR A 536 -20.42 43.12 14.32
CA THR A 536 -20.68 41.90 13.54
C THR A 536 -20.58 42.21 12.03
N PRO A 537 -20.66 41.22 11.11
CA PRO A 537 -21.98 40.78 10.61
C PRO A 537 -22.15 39.25 10.39
N ASP A 538 -23.41 38.83 10.55
CA ASP A 538 -24.24 37.78 9.90
C ASP A 538 -23.59 36.88 8.80
N ASP A 539 -23.93 35.59 8.61
CA ASP A 539 -25.30 35.08 8.42
C ASP A 539 -25.49 33.54 8.61
N HIS A 540 -26.72 33.19 9.00
CA HIS A 540 -27.54 31.97 8.81
C HIS A 540 -27.05 30.51 9.02
N ARG A 541 -27.58 29.87 10.08
CA ARG A 541 -28.45 28.67 9.94
C ARG A 541 -29.39 28.53 11.16
N THR A 542 -30.65 28.87 10.95
CA THR A 542 -31.70 28.97 11.97
C THR A 542 -32.23 27.59 12.37
N THR A 543 -31.92 27.13 13.57
CA THR A 543 -32.66 26.05 14.26
C THR A 543 -33.39 26.72 15.42
N ILE A 544 -34.71 26.79 15.33
CA ILE A 544 -35.55 27.52 16.29
C ILE A 544 -35.58 26.74 17.60
N THR A 545 -34.82 27.21 18.60
CA THR A 545 -34.95 26.85 20.00
C THR A 545 -35.93 27.82 20.66
N THR A 546 -37.15 27.35 20.91
CA THR A 546 -38.13 28.06 21.76
C THR A 546 -37.92 27.70 23.23
N GLU A 547 -36.91 28.32 23.84
CA GLU A 547 -36.77 28.36 25.30
C GLU A 547 -37.07 29.79 25.77
N ASN A 548 -38.33 30.05 26.15
CA ASN A 548 -38.73 31.00 27.20
C ASN A 548 -40.25 31.20 27.25
N VAL A 549 -40.98 30.24 27.84
CA VAL A 549 -42.19 30.52 28.62
C VAL A 549 -42.32 29.42 29.69
N ARG A 550 -41.76 29.64 30.88
CA ARG A 550 -42.06 28.81 32.07
C ARG A 550 -42.30 29.71 33.26
N SER A 551 -43.57 30.04 33.49
CA SER A 551 -44.16 30.14 34.84
C SER A 551 -45.64 30.51 34.74
N ARG A 552 -46.51 29.49 34.68
CA ARG A 552 -47.86 29.52 35.24
C ARG A 552 -48.28 28.10 35.64
N ARG A 553 -48.91 28.02 36.80
CA ARG A 553 -49.10 26.84 37.65
C ARG A 553 -49.90 25.71 37.01
N GLU A 554 -49.45 24.51 37.34
CA GLU A 554 -50.07 23.18 37.25
C GLU A 554 -51.57 23.14 37.52
N ILE A 555 -52.34 22.52 36.60
CA ILE A 555 -53.00 21.20 36.79
C ILE A 555 -53.20 20.61 35.36
N ASN A 556 -52.23 19.86 34.83
CA ASN A 556 -52.47 19.01 33.66
C ASN A 556 -52.30 17.55 34.11
N THR A 557 -53.39 16.80 34.07
CA THR A 557 -53.38 15.33 34.12
C THR A 557 -52.55 14.82 32.94
N LYS A 558 -51.25 14.66 33.14
CA LYS A 558 -50.37 14.14 32.08
C LYS A 558 -50.80 12.70 31.76
N THR A 559 -51.19 12.47 30.51
CA THR A 559 -51.69 11.19 30.00
C THR A 559 -50.56 10.16 29.86
N THR A 560 -50.90 8.88 29.96
CA THR A 560 -49.95 7.79 29.67
C THR A 560 -49.74 7.63 28.16
N CYS A 561 -48.65 6.99 27.73
CA CYS A 561 -48.40 6.67 26.32
C CYS A 561 -49.53 5.81 25.74
N GLU A 562 -50.08 4.88 26.52
CA GLU A 562 -51.19 4.01 26.09
C GLU A 562 -52.45 4.84 25.79
N GLU A 563 -52.84 5.74 26.69
CA GLU A 563 -53.97 6.66 26.49
C GLU A 563 -53.73 7.63 25.33
N THR A 564 -52.49 8.13 25.19
CA THR A 564 -52.12 9.07 24.13
C THR A 564 -52.18 8.41 22.75
N LEU A 565 -51.69 7.18 22.62
CA LEU A 565 -51.80 6.40 21.37
C LEU A 565 -53.22 5.91 21.10
N ALA A 566 -54.03 5.63 22.13
CA ALA A 566 -55.45 5.33 21.95
C ALA A 566 -56.22 6.56 21.43
N ASN A 567 -55.97 7.74 21.99
CA ASN A 567 -56.55 9.00 21.50
C ASN A 567 -56.09 9.32 20.07
N ALA A 568 -54.79 9.15 19.77
CA ALA A 568 -54.27 9.33 18.42
C ALA A 568 -54.92 8.39 17.41
N ASN A 569 -55.17 7.12 17.75
CA ASN A 569 -55.93 6.20 16.90
C ASN A 569 -57.38 6.67 16.67
N SER A 570 -58.06 7.18 17.71
CA SER A 570 -59.42 7.71 17.57
C SER A 570 -59.48 8.96 16.69
N LEU A 571 -58.51 9.88 16.81
CA LEU A 571 -58.38 11.03 15.93
C LEU A 571 -58.04 10.61 14.50
N PHE A 572 -57.27 9.53 14.33
CA PHE A 572 -56.95 9.00 13.02
C PHE A 572 -58.20 8.47 12.31
N ASP A 573 -59.12 7.82 13.04
CA ASP A 573 -60.41 7.43 12.47
C ASP A 573 -61.23 8.64 11.97
N GLN A 574 -61.17 9.78 12.68
CA GLN A 574 -61.83 11.02 12.23
C GLN A 574 -61.16 11.62 10.99
N PHE A 575 -59.83 11.59 10.93
CA PHE A 575 -59.08 12.03 9.76
C PHE A 575 -59.41 11.19 8.52
N VAL A 576 -59.56 9.87 8.67
CA VAL A 576 -59.98 8.97 7.58
C VAL A 576 -61.36 9.36 7.03
N VAL A 577 -62.29 9.80 7.88
CA VAL A 577 -63.61 10.31 7.43
C VAL A 577 -63.48 11.62 6.65
N GLU A 578 -62.56 12.51 7.04
CA GLU A 578 -62.28 13.73 6.27
C GLU A 578 -61.63 13.45 4.92
N LEU A 579 -60.73 12.46 4.84
CA LEU A 579 -60.14 12.00 3.57
C LEU A 579 -61.22 11.43 2.63
N ASP A 580 -62.16 10.64 3.15
CA ASP A 580 -63.27 10.09 2.34
C ASP A 580 -64.20 11.20 1.80
N ARG A 581 -64.48 12.22 2.62
CA ARG A 581 -65.22 13.41 2.18
C ARG A 581 -64.45 14.18 1.09
N LEU A 582 -63.13 14.28 1.20
CA LEU A 582 -62.30 14.92 0.18
C LEU A 582 -62.36 14.15 -1.14
N CYS A 583 -62.24 12.82 -1.10
CA CYS A 583 -62.33 11.98 -2.30
C CYS A 583 -63.65 12.18 -3.07
N THR A 584 -64.75 12.43 -2.36
CA THR A 584 -66.07 12.59 -2.99
C THR A 584 -66.40 14.01 -3.47
N LYS A 585 -65.74 15.06 -2.96
CA LYS A 585 -66.14 16.46 -3.19
C LYS A 585 -65.04 17.42 -3.62
N TRP A 586 -63.80 16.97 -3.82
CA TRP A 586 -62.65 17.84 -4.02
C TRP A 586 -62.84 18.93 -5.10
N LYS A 587 -63.56 18.64 -6.19
CA LYS A 587 -63.82 19.60 -7.28
C LYS A 587 -64.61 20.84 -6.86
N GLU A 588 -65.41 20.75 -5.81
CA GLU A 588 -66.25 21.84 -5.30
C GLU A 588 -65.58 22.58 -4.13
N LEU A 589 -64.45 22.08 -3.63
CA LEU A 589 -63.76 22.65 -2.48
C LEU A 589 -62.90 23.85 -2.90
N PRO A 590 -62.90 24.93 -2.10
CA PRO A 590 -61.87 25.97 -2.21
C PRO A 590 -60.48 25.38 -1.97
N MET A 591 -59.46 25.91 -2.66
CA MET A 591 -58.06 25.52 -2.47
C MET A 591 -57.63 25.62 -1.00
N GLU A 592 -58.10 26.62 -0.26
CA GLU A 592 -57.88 26.76 1.18
C GLU A 592 -58.27 25.51 1.99
N GLN A 593 -59.36 24.81 1.63
CA GLN A 593 -59.78 23.60 2.35
C GLN A 593 -58.89 22.40 2.03
N LEU A 594 -58.42 22.28 0.79
CA LEU A 594 -57.45 21.27 0.37
C LEU A 594 -56.09 21.49 1.03
N LEU A 595 -55.63 22.74 1.08
CA LEU A 595 -54.40 23.13 1.77
C LEU A 595 -54.52 22.98 3.29
N ASN A 596 -55.72 23.04 3.87
CA ASN A 596 -55.91 22.73 5.28
C ASN A 596 -55.72 21.23 5.61
N ILE A 597 -56.08 20.34 4.68
CA ILE A 597 -55.91 18.89 4.82
C ILE A 597 -54.47 18.48 4.46
N PHE A 598 -53.91 19.09 3.40
CA PHE A 598 -52.54 18.90 2.94
C PHE A 598 -51.77 20.24 2.96
N PRO A 599 -51.35 20.70 4.15
CA PRO A 599 -50.66 21.99 4.31
C PRO A 599 -49.28 22.03 3.66
N GLY A 600 -48.66 20.87 3.47
CA GLY A 600 -47.38 20.72 2.80
C GLY A 600 -47.58 20.25 1.36
N ALA A 601 -47.92 21.15 0.44
CA ALA A 601 -48.13 20.82 -0.99
C ALA A 601 -46.97 20.01 -1.59
N GLY A 602 -45.72 20.30 -1.20
CA GLY A 602 -44.52 19.57 -1.64
C GLY A 602 -44.37 18.15 -1.07
N PHE A 603 -45.16 17.78 -0.05
CA PHE A 603 -45.16 16.43 0.54
C PHE A 603 -46.27 15.53 -0.02
N ILE A 604 -47.06 16.02 -0.99
CA ILE A 604 -48.23 15.29 -1.52
C ILE A 604 -47.87 13.90 -2.07
N GLU A 605 -46.71 13.74 -2.70
CA GLU A 605 -46.24 12.43 -3.18
C GLU A 605 -46.03 11.45 -2.01
N SER A 606 -45.38 11.91 -0.95
CA SER A 606 -45.15 11.12 0.26
C SER A 606 -46.47 10.84 0.99
N ASP A 607 -47.32 11.85 1.16
CA ASP A 607 -48.61 11.73 1.85
C ASP A 607 -49.57 10.82 1.10
N THR A 608 -49.72 10.97 -0.22
CA THR A 608 -50.55 10.06 -1.02
C THR A 608 -50.01 8.63 -1.05
N THR A 609 -48.69 8.43 -0.94
CA THR A 609 -48.09 7.09 -0.84
C THR A 609 -48.37 6.45 0.51
N ILE A 610 -48.20 7.20 1.60
CA ILE A 610 -48.44 6.74 2.97
C ILE A 610 -49.95 6.49 3.21
N LEU A 611 -50.80 7.36 2.66
CA LEU A 611 -52.25 7.33 2.85
C LEU A 611 -53.00 6.59 1.72
N LYS A 612 -52.29 5.89 0.83
CA LYS A 612 -52.89 5.23 -0.35
C LYS A 612 -54.01 4.24 -0.01
N GLU A 613 -53.96 3.62 1.17
CA GLU A 613 -54.98 2.67 1.63
C GLU A 613 -56.28 3.38 2.09
N PHE A 614 -56.23 4.70 2.27
CA PHE A 614 -57.32 5.55 2.75
C PHE A 614 -57.82 6.56 1.70
N LEU A 615 -57.18 6.64 0.53
CA LEU A 615 -57.55 7.50 -0.58
C LEU A 615 -58.09 6.66 -1.75
N GLN A 616 -59.09 7.18 -2.47
CA GLN A 616 -59.57 6.53 -3.70
C GLN A 616 -58.53 6.65 -4.82
N ALA A 617 -58.22 5.52 -5.48
CA ALA A 617 -57.13 5.41 -6.43
C ALA A 617 -57.26 6.35 -7.66
N ASP A 618 -58.49 6.69 -8.05
CA ASP A 618 -58.82 7.61 -9.15
C ASP A 618 -58.67 9.09 -8.78
N VAL A 619 -58.72 9.43 -7.48
CA VAL A 619 -58.57 10.82 -7.00
C VAL A 619 -57.09 11.20 -6.79
N ILE A 620 -56.22 10.22 -6.52
CA ILE A 620 -54.79 10.45 -6.26
C ILE A 620 -54.09 11.23 -7.39
N PRO A 621 -54.26 10.89 -8.69
CA PRO A 621 -53.65 11.64 -9.78
C PRO A 621 -54.12 13.10 -9.85
N ASP A 622 -55.41 13.35 -9.60
CA ASP A 622 -56.00 14.68 -9.69
C ASP A 622 -55.51 15.60 -8.56
N LEU A 623 -55.40 15.06 -7.33
CA LEU A 623 -54.80 15.78 -6.21
C LEU A 623 -53.33 16.09 -6.46
N ARG A 624 -52.56 15.09 -6.94
CA ARG A 624 -51.15 15.31 -7.31
C ARG A 624 -51.03 16.44 -8.30
N LEU A 625 -51.87 16.48 -9.34
CA LEU A 625 -51.85 17.53 -10.34
C LEU A 625 -52.08 18.93 -9.74
N ILE A 626 -53.08 19.08 -8.87
CA ILE A 626 -53.38 20.34 -8.17
C ILE A 626 -52.22 20.79 -7.27
N PHE A 627 -51.65 19.87 -6.49
CA PHE A 627 -50.56 20.20 -5.57
C PHE A 627 -49.21 20.40 -6.29
N THR A 628 -49.01 19.78 -7.45
CA THR A 628 -47.89 20.09 -8.36
C THR A 628 -47.96 21.52 -8.86
N PHE A 629 -49.14 21.97 -9.32
CA PHE A 629 -49.35 23.39 -9.63
C PHE A 629 -49.00 24.27 -8.42
N TRP A 630 -49.53 23.93 -7.24
CA TRP A 630 -49.36 24.76 -6.04
C TRP A 630 -47.89 24.89 -5.62
N THR A 631 -47.15 23.79 -5.75
CA THR A 631 -45.70 23.73 -5.46
C THR A 631 -44.91 24.56 -6.48
N ASN A 632 -45.30 24.51 -7.75
CA ASN A 632 -44.60 25.18 -8.85
C ASN A 632 -45.14 26.57 -9.18
N ARG A 633 -46.11 27.10 -8.41
CA ARG A 633 -46.83 28.35 -8.71
C ARG A 633 -45.90 29.52 -8.99
N LYS A 634 -44.84 29.68 -8.19
CA LYS A 634 -43.84 30.74 -8.39
C LYS A 634 -43.09 30.56 -9.71
N HIS A 635 -42.60 29.35 -10.00
CA HIS A 635 -41.92 29.05 -11.25
C HIS A 635 -42.82 29.26 -12.47
N LEU A 636 -44.10 28.86 -12.38
CA LEU A 636 -45.09 29.10 -13.45
C LEU A 636 -45.35 30.59 -13.68
N HIS A 637 -45.31 31.41 -12.63
CA HIS A 637 -45.38 32.86 -12.76
C HIS A 637 -44.09 33.41 -13.42
N ASP A 638 -42.91 32.98 -12.97
CA ASP A 638 -41.63 33.40 -13.55
C ASP A 638 -41.53 33.03 -15.04
N LEU A 639 -42.03 31.85 -15.41
CA LEU A 639 -42.14 31.38 -16.79
C LEU A 639 -43.10 32.25 -17.59
N ALA A 640 -44.28 32.57 -17.05
CA ALA A 640 -45.26 33.45 -17.71
C ALA A 640 -44.69 34.85 -17.99
N PHE A 641 -43.99 35.45 -17.02
CA PHE A 641 -43.37 36.76 -17.20
C PHE A 641 -42.16 36.71 -18.12
N GLY A 642 -41.35 35.66 -18.06
CA GLY A 642 -40.21 35.48 -18.96
C GLY A 642 -40.63 35.26 -20.40
N PHE A 643 -41.78 34.62 -20.61
CA PHE A 643 -42.43 34.53 -21.91
C PHE A 643 -42.81 35.93 -22.43
N GLU A 644 -43.37 36.79 -21.58
CA GLU A 644 -43.64 38.19 -21.95
C GLU A 644 -42.36 38.97 -22.28
N ASP A 645 -41.31 38.84 -21.46
CA ASP A 645 -40.01 39.50 -21.68
C ASP A 645 -39.38 39.07 -23.04
N LEU A 646 -39.53 37.80 -23.44
CA LEU A 646 -39.03 37.27 -24.71
C LEU A 646 -39.85 37.75 -25.91
N LEU A 647 -41.19 37.77 -25.78
CA LEU A 647 -42.07 38.35 -26.80
C LEU A 647 -41.73 39.82 -27.06
N GLU A 648 -41.40 40.58 -26.01
CA GLU A 648 -41.01 41.99 -26.10
C GLU A 648 -39.64 42.15 -26.77
N ARG A 649 -38.61 41.40 -26.33
CA ARG A 649 -37.25 41.47 -26.89
C ARG A 649 -37.22 41.25 -28.40
N PHE A 650 -38.00 40.30 -28.90
CA PHE A 650 -38.01 39.94 -30.32
C PHE A 650 -39.20 40.51 -31.11
N GLN A 651 -40.04 41.35 -30.50
CA GLN A 651 -41.19 42.02 -31.13
C GLN A 651 -42.18 41.03 -31.80
N ILE A 652 -42.50 39.94 -31.11
CA ILE A 652 -43.35 38.85 -31.62
C ILE A 652 -44.84 39.25 -31.55
N SER A 653 -45.64 38.89 -32.56
CA SER A 653 -47.07 39.22 -32.63
C SER A 653 -47.91 38.46 -31.60
N THR A 654 -48.70 39.17 -30.79
CA THR A 654 -49.48 38.61 -29.67
C THR A 654 -50.84 38.01 -30.09
N LYS A 655 -51.00 37.54 -31.33
CA LYS A 655 -52.28 36.98 -31.83
C LYS A 655 -52.61 35.58 -31.26
N THR A 656 -51.74 34.99 -30.44
CA THR A 656 -51.84 33.61 -29.94
C THR A 656 -52.55 33.51 -28.58
N GLY A 657 -53.23 32.37 -28.34
CA GLY A 657 -54.00 32.10 -27.11
C GLY A 657 -53.18 31.95 -25.82
N TYR A 658 -51.84 31.89 -25.91
CA TYR A 658 -50.93 31.65 -24.78
C TYR A 658 -51.04 32.70 -23.67
N LYS A 659 -51.24 33.96 -24.04
CA LYS A 659 -51.42 35.05 -23.06
C LYS A 659 -52.67 34.84 -22.20
N LYS A 660 -53.71 34.20 -22.73
CA LYS A 660 -54.91 33.86 -21.96
C LYS A 660 -54.60 32.73 -20.97
N THR A 661 -53.96 31.65 -21.43
CA THR A 661 -53.56 30.50 -20.58
C THR A 661 -52.70 30.93 -19.39
N PHE A 662 -51.68 31.75 -19.61
CA PHE A 662 -50.83 32.25 -18.51
C PHE A 662 -51.57 33.18 -17.55
N ASN A 663 -52.44 34.06 -18.07
CA ASN A 663 -53.25 34.94 -17.22
C ASN A 663 -54.26 34.16 -16.36
N ASP A 664 -54.81 33.07 -16.88
CA ASP A 664 -55.75 32.23 -16.15
C ASP A 664 -55.02 31.43 -15.05
N LEU A 665 -53.76 31.03 -15.25
CA LEU A 665 -52.90 30.45 -14.20
C LEU A 665 -52.54 31.46 -13.09
N ILE A 666 -52.11 32.67 -13.45
CA ILE A 666 -51.68 33.70 -12.50
C ILE A 666 -52.83 34.12 -11.55
N LYS A 667 -54.08 34.03 -12.01
CA LYS A 667 -55.28 34.37 -11.21
C LYS A 667 -55.63 33.34 -10.15
N ILE A 668 -55.13 32.10 -10.25
CA ILE A 668 -55.42 31.05 -9.28
C ILE A 668 -54.83 31.46 -7.92
N ASN A 669 -55.66 31.43 -6.88
CA ASN A 669 -55.29 31.77 -5.50
C ASN A 669 -56.05 30.87 -4.50
N GLU A 670 -55.86 31.10 -3.20
CA GLU A 670 -56.37 30.23 -2.13
C GLU A 670 -57.91 30.15 -2.11
N LYS A 671 -58.59 31.16 -2.67
CA LYS A 671 -60.06 31.22 -2.77
C LYS A 671 -60.61 30.61 -4.05
N SER A 672 -59.74 30.26 -5.01
CA SER A 672 -60.15 29.57 -6.23
C SER A 672 -60.68 28.18 -5.90
N ILE A 673 -61.62 27.70 -6.69
CA ILE A 673 -62.15 26.34 -6.57
C ILE A 673 -61.11 25.37 -7.16
N ALA A 674 -60.93 24.21 -6.52
CA ALA A 674 -59.92 23.24 -6.94
C ALA A 674 -60.17 22.67 -8.35
N GLY A 675 -61.43 22.54 -8.76
CA GLY A 675 -61.80 22.21 -10.14
C GLY A 675 -61.24 23.21 -11.15
N ASP A 676 -61.36 24.52 -10.89
CA ASP A 676 -60.81 25.56 -11.77
C ASP A 676 -59.28 25.50 -11.82
N CYS A 677 -58.62 25.21 -10.68
CA CYS A 677 -57.17 25.02 -10.63
C CYS A 677 -56.74 23.83 -11.49
N TYR A 678 -57.44 22.70 -11.34
CA TYR A 678 -57.20 21.48 -12.13
C TYR A 678 -57.39 21.74 -13.62
N ASP A 679 -58.51 22.33 -14.03
CA ASP A 679 -58.83 22.57 -15.44
C ASP A 679 -57.85 23.56 -16.09
N ASN A 680 -57.51 24.65 -15.41
CA ASN A 680 -56.57 25.66 -15.93
C ASN A 680 -55.13 25.10 -16.01
N TYR A 681 -54.68 24.35 -15.00
CA TYR A 681 -53.35 23.75 -15.04
C TYR A 681 -53.25 22.63 -16.07
N ARG A 682 -54.30 21.80 -16.20
CA ARG A 682 -54.39 20.82 -17.29
C ARG A 682 -54.37 21.48 -18.66
N HIS A 683 -55.08 22.59 -18.84
CA HIS A 683 -55.05 23.34 -20.09
C HIS A 683 -53.66 23.87 -20.41
N TYR A 684 -52.92 24.36 -19.42
CA TYR A 684 -51.51 24.74 -19.56
C TYR A 684 -50.63 23.55 -19.96
N LEU A 685 -50.80 22.38 -19.32
CA LEU A 685 -50.06 21.18 -19.71
C LEU A 685 -50.31 20.81 -21.16
N GLU A 686 -51.56 20.81 -21.60
CA GLU A 686 -51.95 20.43 -22.96
C GLU A 686 -51.52 21.45 -24.03
N THR A 687 -51.44 22.73 -23.70
CA THR A 687 -51.18 23.81 -24.68
C THR A 687 -49.77 24.37 -24.67
N ILE A 688 -49.01 24.20 -23.57
CA ILE A 688 -47.68 24.79 -23.40
C ILE A 688 -46.68 23.73 -22.97
N GLU A 689 -46.86 23.08 -21.81
CA GLU A 689 -45.83 22.17 -21.26
C GLU A 689 -45.58 20.95 -22.16
N ASN A 690 -46.63 20.38 -22.78
CA ASN A 690 -46.49 19.25 -23.71
C ASN A 690 -46.12 19.67 -25.14
N VAL A 691 -46.08 20.97 -25.45
CA VAL A 691 -45.84 21.51 -26.79
C VAL A 691 -44.40 21.97 -26.97
N TYR A 692 -43.81 22.58 -25.94
CA TYR A 692 -42.45 23.12 -25.97
C TYR A 692 -41.48 22.26 -25.15
N SER A 693 -40.21 22.28 -25.52
CA SER A 693 -39.16 21.54 -24.81
C SER A 693 -38.95 22.12 -23.40
N THR A 694 -38.55 21.25 -22.46
CA THR A 694 -38.20 21.65 -21.10
C THR A 694 -37.12 22.73 -21.07
N ASP A 695 -36.20 22.70 -22.04
CA ASP A 695 -35.12 23.69 -22.17
C ASP A 695 -35.65 25.08 -22.52
N ILE A 696 -36.62 25.19 -23.43
CA ILE A 696 -37.27 26.47 -23.75
C ILE A 696 -38.04 27.02 -22.55
N LEU A 697 -38.80 26.16 -21.86
CA LEU A 697 -39.60 26.58 -20.69
C LEU A 697 -38.69 27.04 -19.55
N SER A 698 -37.57 26.34 -19.33
CA SER A 698 -36.55 26.70 -18.35
C SER A 698 -35.81 27.99 -18.73
N LEU A 699 -35.52 28.19 -20.02
CA LEU A 699 -34.94 29.43 -20.53
C LEU A 699 -35.85 30.63 -20.25
N CYS A 700 -37.16 30.50 -20.52
CA CYS A 700 -38.13 31.57 -20.26
C CYS A 700 -38.12 31.96 -18.78
N ALA A 701 -38.20 30.98 -17.87
CA ALA A 701 -38.13 31.26 -16.44
C ALA A 701 -36.78 31.91 -16.04
N ALA A 702 -35.66 31.41 -16.56
CA ALA A 702 -34.32 31.93 -16.25
C ALA A 702 -34.11 33.38 -16.73
N LEU A 703 -34.68 33.74 -17.89
CA LEU A 703 -34.65 35.11 -18.43
C LEU A 703 -35.33 36.10 -17.48
N HIS A 704 -36.49 35.74 -16.93
CA HIS A 704 -37.21 36.61 -16.00
C HIS A 704 -36.45 36.80 -14.68
N VAL A 705 -35.89 35.71 -14.15
CA VAL A 705 -35.18 35.71 -12.86
C VAL A 705 -33.85 36.46 -12.96
N SER A 706 -33.22 36.49 -14.15
CA SER A 706 -31.84 36.97 -14.35
C SER A 706 -31.75 38.33 -15.05
N LYS A 707 -32.66 39.27 -14.77
CA LYS A 707 -32.73 40.57 -15.48
C LYS A 707 -31.42 41.37 -15.45
N GLU A 708 -30.71 41.40 -14.33
CA GLU A 708 -29.44 42.15 -14.22
C GLU A 708 -28.32 41.53 -15.08
N LEU A 709 -28.24 40.19 -15.10
CA LEU A 709 -27.30 39.45 -15.95
C LEU A 709 -27.59 39.72 -17.43
N MET A 710 -28.87 39.64 -17.82
CA MET A 710 -29.29 39.88 -19.20
C MET A 710 -29.01 41.31 -19.67
N GLN A 711 -29.17 42.30 -18.78
CA GLN A 711 -28.81 43.67 -19.09
C GLN A 711 -27.29 43.80 -19.32
N PHE A 712 -26.47 43.24 -18.45
CA PHE A 712 -25.01 43.32 -18.58
C PHE A 712 -24.49 42.56 -19.82
N LEU A 713 -25.05 41.38 -20.12
CA LEU A 713 -24.76 40.66 -21.36
C LEU A 713 -25.08 41.51 -22.59
N GLY A 714 -26.14 42.32 -22.55
CA GLY A 714 -26.51 43.23 -23.63
C GLY A 714 -25.49 44.35 -23.88
N ASP A 715 -24.82 44.83 -22.83
CA ASP A 715 -23.92 45.99 -22.89
C ASP A 715 -22.50 45.65 -23.40
N LEU A 716 -22.10 44.38 -23.42
CA LEU A 716 -20.74 43.94 -23.80
C LEU A 716 -20.58 43.66 -25.30
N THR A 717 -19.43 44.02 -25.86
CA THR A 717 -19.02 43.63 -27.23
C THR A 717 -18.33 42.26 -27.24
N VAL A 718 -18.11 41.69 -28.44
CA VAL A 718 -17.43 40.39 -28.59
C VAL A 718 -15.99 40.43 -28.06
N ASN A 719 -15.26 41.52 -28.33
CA ASN A 719 -13.88 41.69 -27.87
C ASN A 719 -13.79 41.83 -26.33
N ASP A 720 -14.83 42.35 -25.68
CA ASP A 720 -14.86 42.46 -24.22
C ASP A 720 -14.96 41.09 -23.53
N ALA A 721 -15.67 40.15 -24.16
CA ALA A 721 -15.80 38.78 -23.67
C ALA A 721 -14.48 38.01 -23.80
N ASP A 722 -13.75 38.19 -24.90
CA ASP A 722 -12.43 37.56 -25.12
C ASP A 722 -11.37 38.10 -24.13
N ASN A 723 -11.37 39.42 -23.88
CA ASN A 723 -10.48 40.05 -22.91
C ASN A 723 -10.72 39.54 -21.47
N LEU A 724 -11.98 39.28 -21.11
CA LEU A 724 -12.33 38.67 -19.83
C LEU A 724 -11.83 37.22 -19.70
N LEU A 725 -11.78 36.49 -20.81
CA LEU A 725 -11.33 35.09 -20.84
C LEU A 725 -9.80 34.99 -20.77
N GLU A 726 -9.08 35.92 -21.42
CA GLU A 726 -7.61 36.02 -21.34
C GLU A 726 -7.14 36.38 -19.92
N ALA A 727 -7.83 37.32 -19.29
CA ALA A 727 -7.55 37.77 -17.94
C ALA A 727 -7.64 36.69 -16.85
N VAL A 728 -8.50 35.70 -17.07
CA VAL A 728 -8.71 34.58 -16.16
C VAL A 728 -7.54 33.60 -16.19
N ASN A 729 -6.76 33.56 -17.28
CA ASN A 729 -5.53 32.77 -17.35
C ASN A 729 -4.35 33.42 -16.61
N ASP A 730 -4.39 34.74 -16.41
CA ASP A 730 -3.29 35.52 -15.84
C ASP A 730 -3.49 35.85 -14.34
N TRP A 731 -4.68 35.61 -13.77
CA TRP A 731 -5.04 36.04 -12.41
C TRP A 731 -5.37 34.86 -11.50
N ASP A 732 -4.35 34.31 -10.83
CA ASP A 732 -4.45 33.20 -9.87
C ASP A 732 -5.13 33.56 -8.53
N GLU A 733 -5.42 34.83 -8.25
CA GLU A 733 -5.99 35.27 -6.97
C GLU A 733 -7.22 36.18 -7.13
N THR A 734 -8.38 35.63 -7.55
CA THR A 734 -9.65 36.38 -7.42
C THR A 734 -10.71 35.69 -6.60
N LEU A 735 -11.59 36.53 -6.03
CA LEU A 735 -12.86 36.17 -5.36
C LEU A 735 -13.88 35.49 -6.29
N ILE A 736 -13.59 35.38 -7.59
CA ILE A 736 -14.50 34.90 -8.64
C ILE A 736 -13.86 33.66 -9.26
N SER A 737 -14.62 32.57 -9.39
CA SER A 737 -14.06 31.36 -9.99
C SER A 737 -13.80 31.56 -11.49
N THR A 738 -12.68 31.05 -11.99
CA THR A 738 -12.35 30.92 -13.42
C THR A 738 -13.54 30.37 -14.22
N LYS A 739 -14.24 29.38 -13.63
CA LYS A 739 -15.44 28.78 -14.20
C LYS A 739 -16.56 29.80 -14.39
N SER A 740 -16.81 30.69 -13.44
CA SER A 740 -17.88 31.71 -13.53
C SER A 740 -17.69 32.66 -14.71
N VAL A 741 -16.46 32.99 -15.07
CA VAL A 741 -16.16 33.88 -16.21
C VAL A 741 -16.28 33.11 -17.53
N ILE A 742 -15.81 31.86 -17.59
CA ILE A 742 -15.98 30.99 -18.76
C ILE A 742 -17.48 30.75 -19.03
N ASP A 743 -18.26 30.45 -18.00
CA ASP A 743 -19.71 30.24 -18.08
C ASP A 743 -20.42 31.50 -18.59
N PHE A 744 -19.97 32.69 -18.16
CA PHE A 744 -20.49 33.97 -18.62
C PHE A 744 -20.22 34.23 -20.11
N VAL A 745 -19.00 33.94 -20.58
CA VAL A 745 -18.65 34.10 -22.00
C VAL A 745 -19.44 33.12 -22.86
N LYS A 746 -19.57 31.86 -22.44
CA LYS A 746 -20.43 30.88 -23.12
C LYS A 746 -21.88 31.36 -23.24
N LEU A 747 -22.42 31.95 -22.17
CA LEU A 747 -23.78 32.49 -22.18
C LEU A 747 -23.92 33.69 -23.14
N LYS A 748 -22.90 34.55 -23.26
CA LYS A 748 -22.86 35.63 -24.25
C LYS A 748 -22.85 35.09 -25.68
N THR A 749 -22.03 34.09 -25.96
CA THR A 749 -21.94 33.43 -27.27
C THR A 749 -23.27 32.77 -27.66
N PHE A 750 -23.95 32.13 -26.71
CA PHE A 750 -25.28 31.54 -26.91
C PHE A 750 -26.30 32.59 -27.41
N PHE A 751 -26.36 33.76 -26.78
CA PHE A 751 -27.28 34.83 -27.21
C PHE A 751 -26.86 35.48 -28.53
N ILE A 752 -25.56 35.62 -28.82
CA ILE A 752 -25.10 36.11 -30.13
C ILE A 752 -25.57 35.18 -31.24
N ASN A 753 -25.36 33.87 -31.09
CA ASN A 753 -25.78 32.88 -32.09
C ASN A 753 -27.30 32.86 -32.25
N THR A 754 -28.03 33.06 -31.16
CA THR A 754 -29.50 33.17 -31.16
C THR A 754 -29.97 34.42 -31.91
N ASP A 755 -29.40 35.58 -31.59
CA ASP A 755 -29.78 36.85 -32.21
C ASP A 755 -29.48 36.80 -33.73
N VAL A 756 -28.36 36.20 -34.15
CA VAL A 756 -28.04 35.96 -35.57
C VAL A 756 -29.08 35.06 -36.24
N SER A 757 -29.42 33.92 -35.63
CA SER A 757 -30.39 32.98 -36.19
C SER A 757 -31.80 33.59 -36.34
N ILE A 758 -32.21 34.42 -35.37
CA ILE A 758 -33.50 35.10 -35.41
C ILE A 758 -33.52 36.23 -36.45
N GLU A 759 -32.44 36.99 -36.61
CA GLU A 759 -32.34 38.01 -37.66
C GLU A 759 -32.33 37.40 -39.08
N GLU A 760 -31.68 36.25 -39.25
CA GLU A 760 -31.76 35.49 -40.50
C GLU A 760 -33.21 35.09 -40.83
N LEU A 761 -33.98 34.61 -39.86
CA LEU A 761 -35.41 34.31 -40.06
C LEU A 761 -36.23 35.56 -40.38
N ARG A 762 -35.96 36.67 -39.68
CA ARG A 762 -36.65 37.95 -39.88
C ARG A 762 -36.43 38.51 -41.28
N SER A 763 -35.29 38.24 -41.91
CA SER A 763 -35.02 38.63 -43.30
C SER A 763 -35.85 37.86 -44.34
N HIS A 764 -36.45 36.72 -43.97
CA HIS A 764 -37.22 35.82 -44.86
C HIS A 764 -38.73 35.76 -44.56
N GLN A 765 -39.23 36.37 -43.48
CA GLN A 765 -40.63 36.28 -43.03
C GLN A 765 -41.21 37.66 -42.64
N THR A 766 -42.50 37.88 -42.92
CA THR A 766 -43.21 39.15 -42.64
C THR A 766 -43.76 39.29 -41.21
N GLU A 767 -44.03 38.19 -40.49
CA GLU A 767 -44.52 38.20 -39.10
C GLU A 767 -43.92 36.99 -38.36
N LEU A 768 -43.20 37.23 -37.27
CA LEU A 768 -42.64 36.19 -36.40
C LEU A 768 -43.68 35.73 -35.37
N VAL A 769 -43.80 34.41 -35.18
CA VAL A 769 -44.54 33.78 -34.08
C VAL A 769 -43.58 33.11 -33.08
N PHE A 770 -44.07 32.80 -31.88
CA PHE A 770 -43.23 32.22 -30.82
C PHE A 770 -42.65 30.85 -31.22
N GLU A 771 -43.38 30.05 -31.99
CA GLU A 771 -42.92 28.76 -32.49
C GLU A 771 -41.66 28.87 -33.35
N ASP A 772 -41.48 29.98 -34.07
CA ASP A 772 -40.30 30.20 -34.91
C ASP A 772 -39.07 30.56 -34.06
N VAL A 773 -39.27 31.36 -33.02
CA VAL A 773 -38.21 31.70 -32.05
C VAL A 773 -37.83 30.52 -31.18
N ALA A 774 -38.81 29.72 -30.74
CA ALA A 774 -38.60 28.45 -30.05
C ALA A 774 -37.71 27.49 -30.87
N LYS A 775 -37.95 27.38 -32.18
CA LYS A 775 -37.13 26.54 -33.07
C LYS A 775 -35.68 27.02 -33.17
N CYS A 776 -35.43 28.34 -33.19
CA CYS A 776 -34.05 28.86 -33.15
C CYS A 776 -33.33 28.39 -31.90
N PHE A 777 -33.97 28.53 -30.73
CA PHE A 777 -33.41 28.04 -29.48
C PHE A 777 -33.20 26.53 -29.49
N ASP A 778 -34.19 25.73 -29.94
CA ASP A 778 -34.06 24.27 -30.03
C ASP A 778 -32.94 23.79 -30.96
N VAL A 779 -32.60 24.57 -32.00
CA VAL A 779 -31.46 24.27 -32.89
C VAL A 779 -30.14 24.55 -32.17
N ILE A 780 -30.04 25.68 -31.47
CA ILE A 780 -28.83 26.09 -30.76
C ILE A 780 -28.57 25.21 -29.53
N PHE A 781 -29.62 24.79 -28.81
CA PHE A 781 -29.51 23.85 -27.69
C PHE A 781 -28.96 22.47 -28.08
N LYS A 782 -29.02 22.09 -29.37
CA LYS A 782 -28.46 20.83 -29.87
C LYS A 782 -26.97 20.89 -30.15
N ASP A 783 -26.36 22.07 -30.11
CA ASP A 783 -24.92 22.21 -30.20
C ASP A 783 -24.28 21.71 -28.88
N ASP A 784 -23.27 20.84 -29.00
CA ASP A 784 -22.54 20.32 -27.85
C ASP A 784 -21.89 21.46 -27.03
N GLU A 785 -21.58 22.59 -27.66
CA GLU A 785 -21.05 23.79 -26.99
C GLU A 785 -22.01 24.38 -25.95
N PHE A 786 -23.32 24.30 -26.21
CA PHE A 786 -24.38 24.92 -25.41
C PHE A 786 -25.13 23.95 -24.50
N LYS A 787 -24.54 22.78 -24.27
CA LYS A 787 -25.08 21.82 -23.31
C LYS A 787 -25.11 22.43 -21.90
N ASN A 788 -26.24 22.29 -21.21
CA ASN A 788 -26.49 22.83 -19.87
C ASN A 788 -26.42 24.37 -19.76
N VAL A 789 -26.66 25.12 -20.85
CA VAL A 789 -26.66 26.61 -20.81
C VAL A 789 -27.57 27.20 -19.72
N ILE A 790 -28.66 26.52 -19.38
CA ILE A 790 -29.58 26.95 -18.32
C ILE A 790 -28.88 27.02 -16.94
N GLU A 791 -27.98 26.07 -16.63
CA GLU A 791 -27.23 26.05 -15.36
C GLU A 791 -26.26 27.24 -15.23
N LEU A 792 -25.88 27.85 -16.36
CA LEU A 792 -24.97 28.99 -16.40
C LEU A 792 -25.65 30.26 -15.87
N PHE A 793 -26.97 30.40 -16.01
CA PHE A 793 -27.70 31.59 -15.55
C PHE A 793 -27.58 31.82 -14.04
N GLU A 794 -27.67 30.76 -13.23
CA GLU A 794 -27.56 30.87 -11.78
C GLU A 794 -26.14 31.26 -11.36
N THR A 795 -25.14 30.55 -11.90
CA THR A 795 -23.72 30.79 -11.62
C THR A 795 -23.28 32.20 -12.03
N CYS A 796 -23.71 32.64 -13.22
CA CYS A 796 -23.42 33.97 -13.74
C CYS A 796 -24.14 35.05 -12.95
N SER A 797 -25.42 34.87 -12.61
CA SER A 797 -26.19 35.86 -11.87
C SER A 797 -25.62 36.13 -10.48
N GLN A 798 -25.12 35.10 -9.79
CA GLN A 798 -24.44 35.25 -8.50
C GLN A 798 -23.09 35.97 -8.62
N SER A 799 -22.41 35.82 -9.77
CA SER A 799 -21.05 36.33 -9.99
C SER A 799 -21.01 37.66 -10.77
N VAL A 800 -22.14 38.17 -11.26
CA VAL A 800 -22.25 39.33 -12.16
C VAL A 800 -21.53 40.57 -11.63
N ALA A 801 -21.68 40.89 -10.34
CA ALA A 801 -21.03 42.05 -9.74
C ALA A 801 -19.50 41.92 -9.72
N GLY A 802 -19.00 40.70 -9.49
CA GLY A 802 -17.58 40.41 -9.54
C GLY A 802 -17.01 40.49 -10.95
N ILE A 803 -17.70 39.90 -11.93
CA ILE A 803 -17.27 39.91 -13.34
C ILE A 803 -17.20 41.35 -13.86
N LYS A 804 -18.18 42.19 -13.50
CA LYS A 804 -18.17 43.64 -13.78
C LYS A 804 -16.93 44.34 -13.20
N HIS A 805 -16.48 43.98 -12.00
CA HIS A 805 -15.29 44.57 -11.37
C HIS A 805 -14.00 44.11 -12.05
N LEU A 806 -13.88 42.81 -12.34
CA LEU A 806 -12.75 42.21 -13.05
C LEU A 806 -12.51 42.92 -14.40
N TYR A 807 -13.58 43.08 -15.18
CA TYR A 807 -13.56 43.80 -16.46
C TYR A 807 -12.91 45.20 -16.34
N LEU A 808 -13.19 45.95 -15.27
CA LEU A 808 -12.68 47.30 -15.06
C LEU A 808 -11.21 47.37 -14.65
N GLU A 809 -10.69 46.38 -13.92
CA GLU A 809 -9.31 46.40 -13.41
C GLU A 809 -8.26 45.98 -14.46
N LEU A 810 -8.62 45.03 -15.34
CA LEU A 810 -7.73 44.51 -16.38
C LEU A 810 -7.28 45.58 -17.36
N THR A 811 -8.17 46.52 -17.66
CA THR A 811 -7.87 47.67 -18.52
C THR A 811 -6.75 48.56 -17.96
N ASN A 812 -6.45 48.48 -16.66
CA ASN A 812 -5.50 49.38 -15.97
C ASN A 812 -4.08 48.77 -15.79
N LYS A 813 -3.96 47.46 -15.50
CA LYS A 813 -2.65 46.79 -15.29
C LYS A 813 -1.79 46.72 -16.56
N GLU A 814 -2.42 46.46 -17.71
CA GLU A 814 -1.75 46.36 -19.02
C GLU A 814 -0.95 47.63 -19.38
N GLN A 815 -1.51 48.80 -19.08
CA GLN A 815 -0.86 50.08 -19.36
C GLN A 815 0.37 50.34 -18.50
N SER A 816 0.48 49.70 -17.33
CA SER A 816 1.62 49.87 -16.40
C SER A 816 2.85 49.09 -16.85
N LYS A 817 2.70 47.83 -17.29
CA LYS A 817 3.81 46.98 -17.75
C LYS A 817 4.50 47.56 -18.99
N ARG A 818 3.73 48.13 -19.93
CA ARG A 818 4.24 48.81 -21.14
C ARG A 818 5.19 49.97 -20.84
N ARG A 819 4.89 50.77 -19.81
CA ARG A 819 5.77 51.89 -19.39
C ARG A 819 7.10 51.39 -18.82
N CYS A 820 7.08 50.26 -18.10
CA CYS A 820 8.29 49.70 -17.49
C CYS A 820 9.32 49.24 -18.53
N ILE A 821 8.87 48.59 -19.60
CA ILE A 821 9.73 48.14 -20.71
C ILE A 821 10.45 49.33 -21.37
N MET A 822 9.70 50.40 -21.65
CA MET A 822 10.25 51.60 -22.30
C MET A 822 11.30 52.31 -21.43
N ASP A 823 11.12 52.32 -20.12
CA ASP A 823 12.10 52.89 -19.20
C ASP A 823 13.43 52.12 -19.24
N ILE A 824 13.40 50.78 -19.25
CA ILE A 824 14.61 49.94 -19.23
C ILE A 824 15.47 50.14 -20.49
N LEU A 825 14.81 50.24 -21.65
CA LEU A 825 15.48 50.53 -22.93
C LEU A 825 16.15 51.90 -22.97
N SER A 826 15.59 52.87 -22.25
CA SER A 826 16.09 54.24 -22.27
C SER A 826 17.41 54.37 -21.51
N HIS A 827 17.49 53.84 -20.28
CA HIS A 827 18.66 53.95 -19.39
C HIS A 827 18.72 52.78 -18.41
N SER A 828 19.64 51.84 -18.61
CA SER A 828 19.87 50.73 -17.67
C SER A 828 21.36 50.50 -17.39
N SER A 829 21.64 50.02 -16.18
CA SER A 829 22.99 49.59 -15.79
C SER A 829 22.87 48.19 -15.20
N LEU A 830 23.48 47.23 -15.90
CA LEU A 830 23.44 45.81 -15.62
C LEU A 830 24.65 45.43 -14.75
N LEU A 831 24.39 44.69 -13.69
CA LEU A 831 25.40 44.08 -12.84
C LEU A 831 25.11 42.58 -12.77
N PHE A 832 26.06 41.75 -13.19
CA PHE A 832 25.96 40.31 -12.97
C PHE A 832 26.42 39.97 -11.56
N VAL A 833 25.73 39.05 -10.91
CA VAL A 833 26.01 38.66 -9.51
C VAL A 833 25.95 37.14 -9.37
N LYS A 834 26.83 36.59 -8.53
CA LYS A 834 26.74 35.18 -8.13
C LYS A 834 25.58 34.99 -7.16
N ASN A 835 24.67 34.07 -7.45
CA ASN A 835 23.52 33.77 -6.62
C ASN A 835 23.74 32.42 -5.92
N LEU A 836 23.83 32.42 -4.59
CA LEU A 836 24.06 31.22 -3.78
C LEU A 836 22.75 30.53 -3.34
N SER A 837 21.59 31.12 -3.67
CA SER A 837 20.29 30.77 -3.07
C SER A 837 19.23 30.24 -4.05
N THR A 838 19.53 30.15 -5.35
CA THR A 838 18.58 29.70 -6.40
C THR A 838 19.24 28.70 -7.35
N GLU A 839 18.45 27.92 -8.12
CA GLU A 839 18.97 26.93 -9.10
C GLU A 839 19.88 27.54 -10.18
N ARG A 840 19.79 28.85 -10.43
CA ARG A 840 20.74 29.59 -11.28
C ARG A 840 21.94 30.09 -10.48
N LEU A 841 23.14 29.69 -10.89
CA LEU A 841 24.43 30.05 -10.28
C LEU A 841 24.75 31.55 -10.40
N PHE A 842 24.24 32.20 -11.45
CA PHE A 842 24.43 33.63 -11.72
C PHE A 842 23.10 34.31 -12.08
N ASP A 843 22.98 35.59 -11.76
CA ASP A 843 21.81 36.44 -11.99
C ASP A 843 22.25 37.86 -12.42
N VAL A 844 21.30 38.68 -12.90
CA VAL A 844 21.52 40.08 -13.29
C VAL A 844 20.71 41.01 -12.39
N LYS A 845 21.27 42.18 -12.07
CA LYS A 845 20.58 43.26 -11.37
C LYS A 845 20.64 44.55 -12.15
N ILE A 846 19.47 45.16 -12.36
CA ILE A 846 19.39 46.52 -12.91
C ILE A 846 19.41 47.53 -11.75
N LYS A 847 20.51 48.30 -11.63
CA LYS A 847 20.73 49.23 -10.50
C LYS A 847 19.62 50.25 -10.26
N SER A 848 18.90 50.67 -11.30
CA SER A 848 17.85 51.69 -11.19
C SER A 848 16.53 51.18 -10.60
N LYS A 849 16.25 49.87 -10.66
CA LYS A 849 14.93 49.30 -10.30
C LYS A 849 14.97 47.99 -9.51
N ASN A 850 16.15 47.48 -9.13
CA ASN A 850 16.32 46.20 -8.42
C ASN A 850 15.60 45.02 -9.11
N LEU A 851 15.57 45.02 -10.44
CA LEU A 851 14.99 43.93 -11.23
C LEU A 851 16.00 42.79 -11.38
N THR A 852 15.50 41.55 -11.28
CA THR A 852 16.22 40.29 -11.50
C THR A 852 16.04 39.78 -12.91
N PHE A 853 16.73 38.70 -13.30
CA PHE A 853 16.49 38.08 -14.61
C PHE A 853 15.04 37.58 -14.78
N ASP A 854 14.42 37.06 -13.72
CA ASP A 854 13.04 36.54 -13.81
C ASP A 854 12.03 37.64 -14.13
N ASP A 855 12.20 38.81 -13.50
CA ASP A 855 11.39 39.99 -13.81
C ASP A 855 11.57 40.43 -15.27
N LEU A 856 12.80 40.35 -15.80
CA LEU A 856 13.10 40.69 -17.19
C LEU A 856 12.55 39.65 -18.17
N SER A 857 12.56 38.37 -17.80
CA SER A 857 11.96 37.30 -18.61
C SER A 857 10.45 37.46 -18.69
N GLU A 858 9.77 37.79 -17.59
CA GLU A 858 8.33 38.06 -17.59
C GLU A 858 7.99 39.25 -18.50
N LEU A 859 8.76 40.34 -18.39
CA LEU A 859 8.58 41.52 -19.24
C LEU A 859 8.87 41.21 -20.72
N ARG A 860 9.84 40.34 -21.02
CA ARG A 860 10.17 39.89 -22.39
C ARG A 860 9.00 39.11 -22.98
N ASP A 861 8.44 38.19 -22.23
CA ASP A 861 7.36 37.33 -22.73
C ASP A 861 6.08 38.16 -22.91
N ARG A 862 5.83 39.14 -22.03
CA ARG A 862 4.75 40.12 -22.23
C ARG A 862 5.00 41.02 -23.45
N ALA A 863 6.24 41.45 -23.69
CA ALA A 863 6.59 42.22 -24.89
C ALA A 863 6.33 41.44 -26.18
N ARG A 864 6.63 40.13 -26.21
CA ARG A 864 6.31 39.23 -27.34
C ARG A 864 4.81 39.13 -27.58
N LEU A 865 4.03 38.90 -26.54
CA LEU A 865 2.56 38.81 -26.63
C LEU A 865 1.94 40.08 -27.20
N ILE A 866 2.38 41.25 -26.72
CA ILE A 866 1.91 42.56 -27.22
C ILE A 866 2.28 42.76 -28.70
N GLY A 867 3.44 42.23 -29.14
CA GLY A 867 3.85 42.22 -30.54
C GLY A 867 2.97 41.32 -31.42
N TYR A 868 2.63 40.12 -30.94
CA TYR A 868 1.80 39.16 -31.69
C TYR A 868 0.34 39.58 -31.82
N SER A 869 -0.25 40.20 -30.78
CA SER A 869 -1.67 40.58 -30.79
C SER A 869 -2.00 41.75 -31.74
N ASN A 870 -0.99 42.48 -32.23
CA ASN A 870 -1.18 43.77 -32.93
C ASN A 870 -0.69 43.80 -34.39
N VAL A 871 -0.39 42.65 -35.00
CA VAL A 871 0.14 42.53 -36.38
C VAL A 871 -0.81 43.10 -37.47
N HIS A 872 -2.06 43.42 -37.13
CA HIS A 872 -3.06 43.93 -38.07
C HIS A 872 -3.26 45.46 -38.10
N ASN A 873 -2.57 46.26 -37.27
CA ASN A 873 -2.74 47.71 -37.21
C ASN A 873 -1.58 48.51 -37.84
N LYS A 874 -1.80 49.14 -39.00
CA LYS A 874 -0.77 49.84 -39.81
C LYS A 874 -0.60 51.34 -39.46
N ASN A 875 -0.38 51.69 -38.20
CA ASN A 875 -0.05 53.08 -37.81
C ASN A 875 1.47 53.25 -37.60
N GLU A 876 2.07 54.33 -38.12
CA GLU A 876 3.53 54.58 -38.04
C GLU A 876 4.06 54.69 -36.60
N ASP A 877 3.29 55.29 -35.67
CA ASP A 877 3.67 55.37 -34.26
C ASP A 877 3.62 54.00 -33.55
N HIS A 878 2.75 53.08 -33.99
CA HIS A 878 2.68 51.72 -33.48
C HIS A 878 3.84 50.85 -33.99
N ASN A 879 4.26 51.03 -35.24
CA ASN A 879 5.42 50.31 -35.77
C ASN A 879 6.71 50.65 -35.00
N ARG A 880 6.90 51.92 -34.63
CA ARG A 880 8.02 52.34 -33.78
C ARG A 880 7.97 51.78 -32.36
N GLU A 881 6.77 51.47 -31.85
CA GLU A 881 6.59 50.85 -30.55
C GLU A 881 6.93 49.35 -30.61
N ILE A 882 6.52 48.67 -31.68
CA ILE A 882 6.86 47.26 -31.94
C ILE A 882 8.37 47.08 -32.09
N GLU A 883 9.06 47.95 -32.85
CA GLU A 883 10.53 47.92 -33.00
C GLU A 883 11.26 48.04 -31.64
N LYS A 884 10.72 48.85 -30.71
CA LYS A 884 11.26 48.98 -29.36
C LYS A 884 11.02 47.72 -28.52
N LEU A 885 9.84 47.09 -28.64
CA LEU A 885 9.55 45.83 -27.96
C LEU A 885 10.46 44.69 -28.47
N GLU A 886 10.71 44.62 -29.77
CA GLU A 886 11.66 43.66 -30.36
C GLU A 886 13.09 43.89 -29.85
N SER A 887 13.53 45.16 -29.80
CA SER A 887 14.84 45.54 -29.24
C SER A 887 14.98 45.14 -27.76
N PHE A 888 13.90 45.19 -26.98
CA PHE A 888 13.91 44.73 -25.59
C PHE A 888 14.01 43.21 -25.49
N VAL A 889 13.34 42.48 -26.38
CA VAL A 889 13.41 41.02 -26.43
C VAL A 889 14.83 40.56 -26.74
N GLU A 890 15.50 41.22 -27.68
CA GLU A 890 16.90 40.95 -28.03
C GLU A 890 17.83 41.22 -26.85
N LEU A 891 17.69 42.38 -26.19
CA LEU A 891 18.49 42.73 -25.00
C LEU A 891 18.41 41.66 -23.91
N VAL A 892 17.20 41.19 -23.55
CA VAL A 892 17.02 40.16 -22.53
C VAL A 892 17.61 38.81 -22.99
N GLY A 893 17.56 38.51 -24.29
CA GLY A 893 18.21 37.33 -24.87
C GLY A 893 19.73 37.33 -24.66
N VAL A 894 20.41 38.44 -24.95
CA VAL A 894 21.87 38.54 -24.76
C VAL A 894 22.26 38.42 -23.28
N ILE A 895 21.44 38.98 -22.37
CA ILE A 895 21.64 38.82 -20.92
C ILE A 895 21.57 37.34 -20.52
N GLU A 896 20.60 36.60 -21.06
CA GLU A 896 20.43 35.17 -20.81
C GLU A 896 21.68 34.38 -21.25
N ASP A 897 22.22 34.69 -22.42
CA ASP A 897 23.40 34.01 -22.96
C ASP A 897 24.68 34.33 -22.17
N VAL A 898 24.83 35.55 -21.65
CA VAL A 898 25.91 35.90 -20.72
C VAL A 898 25.82 35.07 -19.44
N ILE A 899 24.62 34.94 -18.85
CA ILE A 899 24.39 34.14 -17.64
C ILE A 899 24.71 32.65 -17.90
N LYS A 900 24.32 32.12 -19.07
CA LYS A 900 24.63 30.74 -19.48
C LYS A 900 26.13 30.52 -19.60
N ASN A 901 26.86 31.40 -20.29
CA ASN A 901 28.30 31.26 -20.47
C ASN A 901 29.07 31.38 -19.14
N LEU A 902 28.65 32.28 -18.23
CA LEU A 902 29.22 32.36 -16.87
C LEU A 902 28.98 31.06 -16.09
N SER A 903 27.77 30.50 -16.18
CA SER A 903 27.43 29.24 -15.51
C SER A 903 28.24 28.07 -16.07
N ALA A 904 28.36 27.97 -17.39
CA ALA A 904 29.15 26.93 -18.06
C ALA A 904 30.65 27.03 -17.71
N LEU A 905 31.22 28.24 -17.72
CA LEU A 905 32.60 28.46 -17.29
C LEU A 905 32.84 28.05 -15.82
N TYR A 906 31.88 28.35 -14.95
CA TYR A 906 31.95 27.96 -13.55
C TYR A 906 31.90 26.43 -13.40
N ILE A 907 30.98 25.76 -14.10
CA ILE A 907 30.84 24.30 -14.11
C ILE A 907 32.06 23.62 -14.73
N ALA A 908 32.71 24.24 -15.71
CA ALA A 908 33.98 23.76 -16.25
C ALA A 908 35.17 24.02 -15.31
N GLY A 909 34.96 24.66 -14.16
CA GLY A 909 35.98 24.95 -13.14
C GLY A 909 37.02 25.97 -13.56
N PHE A 910 36.63 26.95 -14.35
CA PHE A 910 37.51 28.06 -14.68
C PHE A 910 37.85 28.85 -13.39
N PRO A 911 39.15 29.08 -13.05
CA PRO A 911 39.54 29.51 -11.70
C PRO A 911 39.07 30.91 -11.27
N THR A 912 38.83 31.83 -12.22
CA THR A 912 38.61 33.26 -11.97
C THR A 912 37.22 33.75 -12.40
N VAL A 913 36.24 32.85 -12.59
CA VAL A 913 34.88 33.25 -13.01
C VAL A 913 34.25 34.26 -12.05
N THR A 914 34.51 34.14 -10.74
CA THR A 914 34.07 35.12 -9.74
C THR A 914 34.73 36.49 -9.90
N ASP A 915 36.01 36.51 -10.27
CA ASP A 915 36.78 37.76 -10.45
C ASP A 915 36.35 38.51 -11.72
N ILE A 916 35.85 37.79 -12.73
CA ILE A 916 35.26 38.37 -13.95
C ILE A 916 33.98 39.17 -13.61
N ILE A 917 33.25 38.75 -12.57
CA ILE A 917 31.92 39.28 -12.22
C ILE A 917 32.01 40.47 -11.25
N ASP A 918 32.97 40.46 -10.32
CA ASP A 918 33.03 41.43 -9.22
C ASP A 918 33.34 42.89 -9.65
N TYR A 919 33.68 43.15 -10.93
CA TYR A 919 34.06 44.48 -11.42
C TYR A 919 33.38 44.97 -12.70
N GLN A 920 32.49 44.20 -13.35
CA GLN A 920 31.89 44.61 -14.63
C GLN A 920 30.46 45.14 -14.47
N VAL A 921 30.33 46.47 -14.58
CA VAL A 921 29.02 47.13 -14.78
C VAL A 921 28.89 47.44 -16.26
N VAL A 922 27.86 46.89 -16.91
CA VAL A 922 27.56 47.17 -18.32
C VAL A 922 26.44 48.21 -18.38
N THR A 923 26.70 49.35 -19.01
CA THR A 923 25.69 50.41 -19.18
C THR A 923 25.05 50.30 -20.55
N CYS A 924 23.72 50.21 -20.59
CA CYS A 924 22.94 50.23 -21.82
C CYS A 924 22.17 51.56 -21.89
N SER A 925 22.42 52.33 -22.95
CA SER A 925 21.76 53.62 -23.16
C SER A 925 21.14 53.67 -24.55
N ALA A 926 19.89 54.11 -24.64
CA ALA A 926 19.17 54.29 -25.91
C ALA A 926 19.14 53.04 -26.81
N GLY A 927 19.06 51.83 -26.22
CA GLY A 927 19.05 50.57 -26.97
C GLY A 927 20.41 50.13 -27.52
N ASP A 928 21.52 50.78 -27.17
CA ASP A 928 22.87 50.30 -27.49
C ASP A 928 23.40 49.39 -26.37
N TYR A 929 23.72 48.14 -26.73
CA TYR A 929 24.23 47.10 -25.84
C TYR A 929 25.47 46.39 -26.43
N GLN A 930 26.28 47.09 -27.24
CA GLN A 930 27.54 46.57 -27.78
C GLN A 930 28.51 46.04 -26.71
N ASP A 931 28.60 46.73 -25.56
CA ASP A 931 29.45 46.28 -24.44
C ASP A 931 28.99 44.94 -23.87
N LEU A 932 27.67 44.69 -23.86
CA LEU A 932 27.10 43.41 -23.42
C LEU A 932 27.42 42.29 -24.44
N HIS A 933 27.35 42.59 -25.73
CA HIS A 933 27.77 41.65 -26.77
C HIS A 933 29.28 41.36 -26.75
N CYS A 934 30.11 42.36 -26.44
CA CYS A 934 31.54 42.19 -26.29
C CYS A 934 31.86 41.26 -25.10
N LEU A 935 31.14 41.44 -23.98
CA LEU A 935 31.23 40.54 -22.83
C LEU A 935 30.80 39.11 -23.19
N TYR A 936 29.65 38.95 -23.85
CA TYR A 936 29.17 37.65 -24.32
C TYR A 936 30.24 36.92 -25.16
N LYS A 937 30.78 37.59 -26.18
CA LYS A 937 31.80 37.00 -27.07
C LYS A 937 33.08 36.62 -26.33
N ASN A 938 33.54 37.46 -25.41
CA ASN A 938 34.72 37.18 -24.60
C ASN A 938 34.53 35.92 -23.74
N LEU A 939 33.36 35.79 -23.09
CA LEU A 939 33.02 34.61 -22.29
C LEU A 939 32.91 33.34 -23.15
N GLU A 940 32.31 33.44 -24.33
CA GLU A 940 32.21 32.32 -25.29
C GLU A 940 33.60 31.85 -25.76
N GLU A 941 34.49 32.77 -26.12
CA GLU A 941 35.86 32.46 -26.52
C GLU A 941 36.66 31.81 -25.38
N LYS A 942 36.52 32.34 -24.15
CA LYS A 942 37.15 31.77 -22.96
C LYS A 942 36.66 30.37 -22.64
N LEU A 943 35.35 30.14 -22.71
CA LEU A 943 34.76 28.82 -22.46
C LEU A 943 35.29 27.79 -23.43
N LYS A 944 35.23 28.11 -24.73
CA LYS A 944 35.70 27.21 -25.79
C LYS A 944 37.20 26.89 -25.65
N SER A 945 38.02 27.91 -25.35
CA SER A 945 39.45 27.70 -25.14
C SER A 945 39.74 26.83 -23.91
N TRP A 946 38.96 26.99 -22.84
CA TRP A 946 39.16 26.24 -21.59
C TRP A 946 38.72 24.78 -21.70
N GLU A 947 37.58 24.52 -22.35
CA GLU A 947 37.10 23.15 -22.61
C GLU A 947 38.09 22.37 -23.47
N GLN A 948 38.67 23.01 -24.49
CA GLN A 948 39.72 22.38 -25.31
C GLN A 948 40.96 22.04 -24.49
N LEU A 949 41.39 22.94 -23.60
CA LEU A 949 42.53 22.69 -22.72
C LEU A 949 42.23 21.55 -21.72
N LEU A 950 41.05 21.53 -21.11
CA LEU A 950 40.64 20.46 -20.19
C LEU A 950 40.69 19.09 -20.86
N CYS A 951 40.11 18.97 -22.06
CA CYS A 951 40.14 17.72 -22.82
C CYS A 951 41.58 17.28 -23.12
N GLN A 952 42.44 18.20 -23.57
CA GLN A 952 43.85 17.91 -23.80
C GLN A 952 44.57 17.46 -22.52
N MET A 953 44.30 18.10 -21.38
CA MET A 953 44.90 17.73 -20.10
C MET A 953 44.43 16.36 -19.60
N TYR A 954 43.17 15.98 -19.83
CA TYR A 954 42.67 14.64 -19.51
C TYR A 954 43.28 13.54 -20.37
N GLU A 955 43.60 13.83 -21.64
CA GLU A 955 44.33 12.89 -22.50
C GLU A 955 45.77 12.68 -22.03
N ILE A 956 46.45 13.75 -21.59
CA ILE A 956 47.86 13.71 -21.17
C ILE A 956 48.00 13.18 -19.74
N TYR A 957 47.10 13.56 -18.84
CA TYR A 957 47.09 13.20 -17.41
C TYR A 957 45.73 12.60 -17.03
N PRO A 958 45.49 11.31 -17.32
CA PRO A 958 44.22 10.65 -17.03
C PRO A 958 43.82 10.72 -15.55
N GLU A 959 44.78 10.86 -14.64
CA GLU A 959 44.53 11.01 -13.20
C GLU A 959 43.67 12.22 -12.85
N LEU A 960 43.66 13.27 -13.69
CA LEU A 960 42.80 14.43 -13.49
C LEU A 960 41.31 14.10 -13.64
N THR A 961 40.96 13.04 -14.39
CA THR A 961 39.56 12.62 -14.58
C THR A 961 38.91 12.05 -13.31
N TYR A 962 39.70 11.75 -12.28
CA TYR A 962 39.17 11.26 -11.00
C TYR A 962 38.56 12.37 -10.13
N PHE A 963 38.78 13.65 -10.47
CA PHE A 963 38.30 14.78 -9.69
C PHE A 963 37.27 15.58 -10.48
N SER A 964 36.25 16.07 -9.78
CA SER A 964 35.39 17.11 -10.32
C SER A 964 36.13 18.46 -10.31
N TYR A 965 35.58 19.42 -11.04
CA TYR A 965 36.19 20.72 -11.21
C TYR A 965 36.38 21.49 -9.87
N GLU A 966 35.40 21.40 -8.95
CA GLU A 966 35.49 22.00 -7.60
C GLU A 966 36.55 21.28 -6.73
N GLN A 967 36.79 20.01 -7.03
CA GLN A 967 37.77 19.20 -6.32
C GLN A 967 39.20 19.52 -6.75
N PHE A 968 39.46 20.03 -7.96
CA PHE A 968 40.81 20.49 -8.34
C PHE A 968 41.35 21.56 -7.38
N GLN A 969 40.52 22.54 -7.03
CA GLN A 969 40.91 23.58 -6.09
C GLN A 969 41.11 23.04 -4.67
N THR A 970 40.30 22.06 -4.28
CA THR A 970 40.37 21.41 -2.97
C THR A 970 41.60 20.51 -2.82
N VAL A 971 41.99 19.82 -3.90
CA VAL A 971 43.20 18.99 -3.96
C VAL A 971 44.44 19.88 -4.02
N GLU A 972 44.43 20.93 -4.84
CA GLU A 972 45.53 21.89 -4.89
C GLU A 972 45.75 22.61 -3.57
N SER A 973 44.67 23.10 -2.93
CA SER A 973 44.78 23.79 -1.64
C SER A 973 45.35 22.87 -0.57
N PHE A 974 45.02 21.58 -0.61
CA PHE A 974 45.65 20.57 0.24
C PHE A 974 47.13 20.42 -0.07
N LEU A 975 47.50 20.16 -1.33
CA LEU A 975 48.88 19.85 -1.71
C LEU A 975 49.85 20.98 -1.34
N TYR A 976 49.43 22.24 -1.48
CA TYR A 976 50.25 23.42 -1.17
C TYR A 976 50.06 23.95 0.26
N ASN A 977 49.29 23.27 1.12
CA ASN A 977 49.18 23.64 2.53
C ASN A 977 50.45 23.22 3.29
N ALA A 978 51.02 24.13 4.08
CA ALA A 978 52.26 23.91 4.83
C ALA A 978 52.13 22.89 5.99
N LYS A 979 50.90 22.47 6.34
CA LYS A 979 50.65 21.45 7.38
C LYS A 979 49.76 20.34 6.82
N ILE A 980 50.14 19.09 7.09
CA ILE A 980 49.31 17.92 6.81
C ILE A 980 48.13 17.94 7.78
N GLU A 981 46.95 18.29 7.29
CA GLU A 981 45.70 18.21 8.03
C GLU A 981 44.89 17.04 7.50
N GLU A 982 44.83 15.94 8.27
CA GLU A 982 44.08 14.73 7.90
C GLU A 982 42.57 14.98 7.71
N ASN A 983 42.05 16.06 8.29
CA ASN A 983 40.65 16.48 8.16
C ASN A 983 40.39 17.33 6.91
N HIS A 984 41.41 17.69 6.14
CA HIS A 984 41.24 18.51 4.95
C HIS A 984 40.57 17.66 3.84
N PRO A 985 39.52 18.14 3.15
CA PRO A 985 38.81 17.32 2.15
C PRO A 985 39.73 16.77 1.05
N GLY A 986 40.74 17.53 0.65
CA GLY A 986 41.79 17.08 -0.29
C GLY A 986 42.60 15.86 0.18
N TYR A 987 42.83 15.67 1.49
CA TYR A 987 43.49 14.48 2.04
C TYR A 987 42.68 13.21 1.73
N HIS A 988 41.37 13.26 1.99
CA HIS A 988 40.47 12.13 1.75
C HIS A 988 40.27 11.85 0.26
N LEU A 989 40.18 12.90 -0.57
CA LEU A 989 40.03 12.77 -2.02
C LEU A 989 41.24 12.06 -2.66
N LEU A 990 42.46 12.39 -2.24
CA LEU A 990 43.67 11.73 -2.71
C LEU A 990 43.77 10.27 -2.23
N LYS A 991 43.43 10.02 -0.96
CA LYS A 991 43.41 8.66 -0.37
C LYS A 991 42.40 7.74 -1.04
N TYR A 992 41.25 8.27 -1.41
CA TYR A 992 40.17 7.52 -2.06
C TYR A 992 40.59 6.94 -3.41
N ILE A 993 41.42 7.68 -4.17
CA ILE A 993 41.90 7.24 -5.49
C ILE A 993 43.23 6.46 -5.41
N GLY A 994 43.63 6.06 -4.20
CA GLY A 994 44.78 5.19 -3.96
C GLY A 994 46.13 5.91 -3.79
N PHE A 995 46.16 7.24 -3.72
CA PHE A 995 47.39 7.97 -3.39
C PHE A 995 47.57 8.07 -1.87
N GLU A 996 48.80 7.97 -1.39
CA GLU A 996 49.11 8.25 0.01
C GLU A 996 49.39 9.75 0.19
N PRO A 997 48.48 10.54 0.80
CA PRO A 997 48.59 12.00 0.81
C PRO A 997 49.78 12.51 1.63
N VAL A 998 50.21 11.74 2.63
CA VAL A 998 51.38 12.04 3.48
C VAL A 998 52.67 11.94 2.68
N LEU A 999 52.78 10.98 1.76
CA LEU A 999 53.93 10.86 0.87
C LEU A 999 53.94 12.01 -0.14
N LEU A 1000 52.78 12.34 -0.73
CA LEU A 1000 52.64 13.41 -1.74
C LEU A 1000 53.20 14.78 -1.30
N GLN A 1001 52.95 15.22 -0.05
CA GLN A 1001 53.49 16.47 0.47
C GLN A 1001 54.97 16.40 0.93
N GLN A 1002 55.52 15.19 1.11
CA GLN A 1002 56.93 15.00 1.49
C GLN A 1002 57.88 15.13 0.30
N PHE A 1003 57.37 15.06 -0.93
CA PHE A 1003 58.16 15.33 -2.13
C PHE A 1003 58.32 16.83 -2.37
N THR A 1004 59.42 17.24 -3.01
CA THR A 1004 59.59 18.62 -3.47
C THR A 1004 58.55 18.91 -4.55
N LEU A 1005 57.41 19.48 -4.14
CA LEU A 1005 56.39 19.94 -5.07
C LEU A 1005 56.97 21.06 -5.95
N PRO A 1006 56.63 21.11 -7.24
CA PRO A 1006 56.95 22.26 -8.09
C PRO A 1006 56.37 23.55 -7.50
N GLU A 1007 56.95 24.71 -7.83
CA GLU A 1007 56.37 25.99 -7.41
C GLU A 1007 54.93 26.11 -7.92
N LYS A 1008 54.06 26.70 -7.10
CA LYS A 1008 52.65 26.88 -7.46
C LYS A 1008 52.58 27.86 -8.65
N PRO A 1009 51.98 27.47 -9.79
CA PRO A 1009 51.90 28.33 -10.95
C PRO A 1009 50.92 29.48 -10.71
N ASP A 1010 51.22 30.64 -11.29
CA ASP A 1010 50.36 31.83 -11.27
C ASP A 1010 49.33 31.84 -12.42
N GLY A 1011 49.53 31.02 -13.47
CA GLY A 1011 48.65 30.94 -14.64
C GLY A 1011 47.52 29.91 -14.51
N GLU A 1012 46.30 30.28 -14.91
CA GLU A 1012 45.10 29.45 -14.86
C GLU A 1012 45.23 28.13 -15.65
N ASN A 1013 45.90 28.19 -16.80
CA ASN A 1013 46.14 27.04 -17.68
C ASN A 1013 47.23 26.09 -17.14
N GLU A 1014 48.26 26.67 -16.50
CA GLU A 1014 49.41 25.93 -15.96
C GLU A 1014 49.03 25.13 -14.70
N ARG A 1015 47.94 25.53 -14.03
CA ARG A 1015 47.39 24.90 -12.84
C ARG A 1015 47.02 23.43 -13.04
N LEU A 1016 46.27 23.12 -14.10
CA LEU A 1016 45.81 21.76 -14.41
C LEU A 1016 46.99 20.86 -14.78
N GLU A 1017 47.90 21.37 -15.62
CA GLU A 1017 49.12 20.67 -16.03
C GLU A 1017 49.99 20.34 -14.82
N ASN A 1018 50.11 21.28 -13.87
CA ASN A 1018 50.89 21.10 -12.65
C ASN A 1018 50.30 20.03 -11.73
N LEU A 1019 48.98 20.05 -11.51
CA LEU A 1019 48.29 19.01 -10.76
C LEU A 1019 48.44 17.64 -11.44
N GLY A 1020 48.28 17.58 -12.76
CA GLY A 1020 48.45 16.35 -13.54
C GLY A 1020 49.85 15.75 -13.36
N LYS A 1021 50.90 16.58 -13.50
CA LYS A 1021 52.30 16.16 -13.28
C LYS A 1021 52.53 15.57 -11.89
N ILE A 1022 52.00 16.20 -10.83
CA ILE A 1022 52.16 15.74 -9.45
C ILE A 1022 51.53 14.35 -9.26
N LEU A 1023 50.30 14.17 -9.77
CA LEU A 1023 49.54 12.93 -9.59
C LEU A 1023 50.12 11.78 -10.41
N THR A 1024 50.46 12.00 -11.69
CA THR A 1024 51.01 10.95 -12.55
C THR A 1024 52.40 10.50 -12.09
N THR A 1025 53.26 11.41 -11.60
CA THR A 1025 54.61 11.08 -11.11
C THR A 1025 54.60 10.14 -9.90
N GLN A 1026 53.58 10.23 -9.03
CA GLN A 1026 53.43 9.28 -7.93
C GLN A 1026 53.05 7.89 -8.41
N ARG A 1027 52.09 7.81 -9.34
CA ARG A 1027 51.55 6.54 -9.81
C ARG A 1027 52.63 5.68 -10.45
N SER A 1028 53.49 6.29 -11.26
CA SER A 1028 54.65 5.65 -11.89
C SER A 1028 55.67 5.10 -10.88
N ARG A 1029 55.76 5.69 -9.68
CA ARG A 1029 56.69 5.27 -8.61
C ARG A 1029 56.11 4.22 -7.66
N SER A 1030 54.79 4.19 -7.50
CA SER A 1030 54.10 3.11 -6.77
C SER A 1030 54.12 1.78 -7.53
N ASP A 1031 54.17 1.79 -8.87
CA ASP A 1031 54.30 0.58 -9.69
C ASP A 1031 55.71 -0.06 -9.60
N ASP A 1032 56.76 0.71 -9.29
CA ASP A 1032 58.13 0.21 -9.06
C ASP A 1032 58.32 -0.50 -7.70
N HIS A 1033 57.31 -0.47 -6.82
CA HIS A 1033 57.33 -1.09 -5.50
C HIS A 1033 56.24 -2.18 -5.31
N ALA A 1034 55.77 -2.81 -6.39
CA ALA A 1034 54.76 -3.85 -6.33
C ALA A 1034 55.36 -5.27 -6.21
N ASP A 1035 55.75 -5.65 -4.99
CA ASP A 1035 55.77 -7.04 -4.52
C ASP A 1035 54.78 -7.16 -3.35
N PHE A 1036 53.52 -6.81 -3.62
CA PHE A 1036 52.38 -7.10 -2.77
C PHE A 1036 51.17 -7.35 -3.68
N GLU A 1037 51.03 -8.61 -4.05
CA GLU A 1037 49.92 -9.09 -4.86
C GLU A 1037 48.68 -9.38 -3.99
N GLN A 1038 47.51 -9.19 -4.60
CA GLN A 1038 46.18 -9.78 -4.30
C GLN A 1038 45.21 -9.00 -3.41
N GLY A 1039 44.44 -8.14 -4.08
CA GLY A 1039 43.10 -7.72 -3.70
C GLY A 1039 42.61 -6.63 -4.65
N TYR A 1040 41.39 -6.72 -5.17
CA TYR A 1040 40.73 -5.75 -6.07
C TYR A 1040 41.00 -5.89 -7.58
N THR A 1041 40.84 -7.09 -8.11
CA THR A 1041 40.28 -7.24 -9.46
C THR A 1041 38.77 -7.06 -9.39
N GLY A 1042 38.28 -5.85 -9.63
CA GLY A 1042 36.85 -5.64 -9.80
C GLY A 1042 36.43 -4.19 -9.70
N HIS A 1043 36.86 -3.31 -10.62
CA HIS A 1043 36.17 -2.05 -10.96
C HIS A 1043 36.59 -1.43 -12.30
N THR A 1044 37.05 -2.23 -13.27
CA THR A 1044 37.29 -1.75 -14.64
C THR A 1044 36.02 -1.72 -15.52
N ALA A 1045 34.85 -2.09 -14.98
CA ALA A 1045 33.57 -2.07 -15.71
C ALA A 1045 32.80 -0.74 -15.61
N SER A 1046 33.21 0.22 -14.78
CA SER A 1046 32.45 1.48 -14.56
C SER A 1046 32.99 2.69 -15.33
N ILE A 1047 34.16 2.58 -15.98
CA ILE A 1047 34.79 3.73 -16.67
C ILE A 1047 34.28 3.90 -18.11
N LEU A 1048 33.71 2.85 -18.72
CA LEU A 1048 33.06 2.95 -20.03
C LEU A 1048 31.61 3.47 -19.97
N PHE A 1049 31.02 3.60 -18.77
CA PHE A 1049 29.64 4.03 -18.59
C PHE A 1049 29.48 5.55 -18.44
N PHE A 1050 30.54 6.27 -18.08
CA PHE A 1050 30.53 7.73 -17.88
C PHE A 1050 30.91 8.53 -19.14
N VAL A 1051 31.70 7.95 -20.06
CA VAL A 1051 32.11 8.62 -21.30
C VAL A 1051 30.97 8.66 -22.34
N TYR A 1052 29.94 7.82 -22.21
CA TYR A 1052 28.84 7.74 -23.18
C TYR A 1052 27.72 8.78 -22.97
N TYR A 1053 27.72 9.53 -21.85
CA TYR A 1053 26.62 10.46 -21.50
C TYR A 1053 26.98 11.95 -21.55
N MET A 1054 28.17 12.31 -22.04
CA MET A 1054 28.66 13.71 -22.13
C MET A 1054 28.95 14.17 -23.58
N VAL A 1055 28.37 13.49 -24.58
CA VAL A 1055 28.29 14.03 -25.94
C VAL A 1055 26.82 14.39 -26.19
N PRO A 1056 26.44 15.69 -26.19
CA PRO A 1056 25.20 16.09 -26.82
C PRO A 1056 25.34 15.76 -28.31
N TYR A 1057 24.47 14.90 -28.81
CA TYR A 1057 24.20 14.80 -30.23
C TYR A 1057 23.62 16.15 -30.70
N ASP A 1058 24.41 16.90 -31.45
CA ASP A 1058 23.98 17.56 -32.69
C ASP A 1058 24.81 16.99 -33.85
#